data_AF-A0A9Q0DNQ1-F1
#
_entry.id   AF-A0A9Q0DNQ1-F1
#
_cell.length_a   1.000
_cell.length_b   1.000
_cell.length_c   1.000
_cell.angle_alpha   90.00
_cell.angle_beta   90.00
_cell.angle_gamma   90.00
#
_symmetry.space_group_name_H-M   'P 1'
#
loop_
_entity.id
_entity.type
_entity.pdbx_description
1 polymer ?
#
loop_
_entity_poly.entity_id
_entity_poly.type
_entity_poly.pdbx_seq_one_letter_code
_entity_poly.pdbx_strand_id
1 'polypeptide(L)'
;MASSETPPPSLRQGVRIAPHDSSVSVEEALLAAGEQVGHGNLVFASRVNKAVLVFVKSEQMVHQLVASGVIIRDLYVQVSPLSVPSTRVTVSGVPPFIPNELLEVELRRFGKFASGFKTMWALRKSEFGSLMMWWEVGKAHIRVFCQQYTSHSTSKLKAAVEDLEASIRDLELGLQRDSNPSAGQLLQKKRLELSSFLQERVKGALVRCRFLEIKEMDAPTPFFFNLERSVAQRKQMSCLKLPGGRVTSSPEEMRDHAMDFYTNLFGGEQCSIEGREEILEGLPQLSPEEKAALDLELTLEELTGAVNQMASGQAPGIDGLSGEFLKHFWGVLGADLRGVFAECFRTGSLPVSCRRAVLSLLPKKGDLALLKNWRPVALLTVDYKVLSRALSNRLKGVLEMVIQQDQTYCIPDRTIMDNIFFMRDVMDVCRAHGVNVGVVSLDQEKAFDRVDHLYLFSALRAYGIGEGFLAWVGLLYNGAQCLVKMGAGLSRPIPVQRGIRQGCPISGQLYSLAIEPLLCRLRSKLSGLSLPASCGLECPPTLSAYADDVSIFVSSQRDVQCLQDTLSLYERASSARVNWAKSSALLLGCWREQVVPSLPGGLQWETEGLKVLGVFLGTEAFKARNWEGAKEKVCARLSKWKWLLPQMSYRGRVLVANTLVASTLWHRLMALTPPRNLVSSIQQEIVDFFWSGRHWVRAAALYLPLAEGGQGLICIQSKIASFRLRTVSRLLYDCGPSWLNFGKLLLRSVGRFGHKQLFLLNPEELDLSGLTPFYTSVLQAWHTFKFTRATSEMPGMWVFEEPLFFNGLLRARTLQSASLRTSLREAGCTKIGHLMKAKATSLEALRRRSNTSSIRILDQVVKEVCAALPESLRAFAEDADLCEQWIEDGDYSFPSLEVTPAVGDWHEGAGQLLTLRTPHLGTFQACGKKETYNLCVKVLNLRSLAGVRESRWAEFLGPDSSPKGSWRCLYKLPVEKRTADLQWRIVHGAIATNRYRAHLDPELGEGCIFCSEVETLEHLFVQCPRLSALFVLLKSWFQGLGEEFSFILFIFGPKYSAKKKGVHTLLNFLSGAAKMAIWLTRRNRVQGVGSVALLPVLRGLLRARLRVEYTCYHLMDNIQAFSHMGAVGGCLCSVGGDGELRLHI
;
A
#
# COMPACT_ATOMS: atom_id res chain seq x y z
N MET A 1 -33.66 29.61 -21.27
CA MET A 1 -34.32 29.94 -20.00
C MET A 1 -35.66 29.22 -19.95
N ALA A 2 -35.75 28.18 -19.12
CA ALA A 2 -36.98 27.54 -18.64
C ALA A 2 -36.65 27.12 -17.20
N SER A 3 -37.53 27.43 -16.26
CA SER A 3 -37.26 27.60 -14.84
C SER A 3 -36.91 26.31 -14.08
N SER A 4 -36.06 26.51 -13.09
CA SER A 4 -35.50 25.61 -12.08
C SER A 4 -36.44 25.23 -10.93
N GLU A 5 -37.75 25.07 -11.17
CA GLU A 5 -38.73 24.89 -10.09
C GLU A 5 -39.81 23.84 -10.42
N THR A 6 -39.44 22.56 -10.48
CA THR A 6 -40.45 21.50 -10.30
C THR A 6 -40.06 20.59 -9.14
N PRO A 7 -40.85 20.56 -8.04
CA PRO A 7 -40.66 19.58 -6.97
C PRO A 7 -40.82 18.15 -7.53
N PRO A 8 -40.26 17.12 -6.86
CA PRO A 8 -40.53 15.74 -7.27
C PRO A 8 -42.06 15.50 -7.33
N PRO A 9 -42.58 14.85 -8.39
CA PRO A 9 -44.02 14.71 -8.56
C PRO A 9 -44.62 13.99 -7.35
N SER A 10 -45.66 14.58 -6.77
CA SER A 10 -46.39 13.99 -5.66
C SER A 10 -47.06 12.68 -6.09
N LEU A 11 -47.33 11.77 -5.15
CA LEU A 11 -48.07 10.52 -5.45
C LEU A 11 -49.45 10.78 -6.10
N ARG A 12 -50.05 11.96 -5.84
CA ARG A 12 -51.31 12.40 -6.45
C ARG A 12 -51.18 12.74 -7.95
N GLN A 13 -49.96 12.90 -8.44
CA GLN A 13 -49.64 13.12 -9.85
C GLN A 13 -49.29 11.82 -10.58
N GLY A 14 -49.44 10.66 -9.94
CA GLY A 14 -49.10 9.35 -10.50
C GLY A 14 -50.32 8.49 -10.84
N VAL A 15 -50.26 7.83 -11.99
CA VAL A 15 -51.20 6.78 -12.40
C VAL A 15 -50.48 5.44 -12.59
N ARG A 16 -51.22 4.34 -12.45
CA ARG A 16 -50.81 2.97 -12.72
C ARG A 16 -51.56 2.45 -13.94
N ILE A 17 -50.82 2.08 -14.97
CA ILE A 17 -51.27 1.45 -16.21
C ILE A 17 -50.89 -0.03 -16.13
N ALA A 18 -51.85 -0.94 -16.15
CA ALA A 18 -51.58 -2.38 -16.04
C ALA A 18 -51.91 -3.09 -17.37
N PRO A 19 -50.97 -3.12 -18.34
CA PRO A 19 -51.22 -3.76 -19.63
C PRO A 19 -51.47 -5.27 -19.47
N HIS A 20 -52.37 -5.82 -20.32
CA HIS A 20 -52.73 -7.24 -20.31
C HIS A 20 -51.54 -8.17 -20.64
N ASP A 21 -50.55 -7.66 -21.37
CA ASP A 21 -49.31 -8.36 -21.71
C ASP A 21 -48.09 -7.70 -21.02
N SER A 22 -47.30 -8.51 -20.31
CA SER A 22 -46.04 -8.07 -19.69
C SER A 22 -44.93 -7.70 -20.69
N SER A 23 -45.08 -8.04 -21.97
CA SER A 23 -44.15 -7.70 -23.07
C SER A 23 -44.26 -6.24 -23.54
N VAL A 24 -45.36 -5.55 -23.22
CA VAL A 24 -45.51 -4.10 -23.45
C VAL A 24 -44.33 -3.41 -22.77
N SER A 25 -43.71 -2.41 -23.36
CA SER A 25 -42.58 -1.66 -22.79
C SER A 25 -43.06 -0.48 -21.92
N VAL A 26 -42.15 0.16 -21.18
CA VAL A 26 -42.51 1.39 -20.43
C VAL A 26 -42.79 2.52 -21.42
N GLU A 27 -42.03 2.55 -22.52
CA GLU A 27 -42.10 3.50 -23.62
C GLU A 27 -43.43 3.43 -24.36
N GLU A 28 -43.95 2.23 -24.65
CA GLU A 28 -45.28 2.05 -25.27
C GLU A 28 -46.41 2.56 -24.36
N ALA A 29 -46.33 2.29 -23.05
CA ALA A 29 -47.30 2.82 -22.09
C ALA A 29 -47.18 4.34 -21.90
N LEU A 30 -45.98 4.89 -22.05
CA LEU A 30 -45.71 6.34 -22.00
C LEU A 30 -46.27 7.06 -23.22
N LEU A 31 -46.10 6.48 -24.41
CA LEU A 31 -46.63 7.01 -25.66
C LEU A 31 -48.16 7.05 -25.60
N ALA A 32 -48.80 5.94 -25.20
CA ALA A 32 -50.25 5.86 -25.06
C ALA A 32 -50.81 6.81 -23.99
N ALA A 33 -50.11 7.02 -22.88
CA ALA A 33 -50.48 8.05 -21.90
C ALA A 33 -50.30 9.47 -22.46
N GLY A 34 -49.22 9.70 -23.20
CA GLY A 34 -48.93 10.99 -23.82
C GLY A 34 -49.89 11.38 -24.94
N GLU A 35 -50.50 10.43 -25.64
CA GLU A 35 -51.57 10.69 -26.60
C GLU A 35 -52.84 11.23 -25.92
N GLN A 36 -53.07 10.89 -24.65
CA GLN A 36 -54.26 11.28 -23.89
C GLN A 36 -54.08 12.63 -23.17
N VAL A 37 -52.88 12.94 -22.65
CA VAL A 37 -52.62 14.16 -21.86
C VAL A 37 -51.56 15.09 -22.45
N GLY A 38 -51.03 14.76 -23.63
CA GLY A 38 -49.93 15.47 -24.29
C GLY A 38 -48.55 15.03 -23.80
N HIS A 39 -47.65 14.66 -24.71
CA HIS A 39 -46.31 14.14 -24.37
C HIS A 39 -45.45 15.11 -23.54
N GLY A 40 -45.63 16.43 -23.72
CA GLY A 40 -44.93 17.46 -22.95
C GLY A 40 -45.35 17.55 -21.47
N ASN A 41 -46.39 16.81 -21.06
CA ASN A 41 -46.92 16.80 -19.70
C ASN A 41 -46.56 15.54 -18.91
N LEU A 42 -45.83 14.61 -19.52
CA LEU A 42 -45.27 13.44 -18.86
C LEU A 42 -43.97 13.82 -18.14
N VAL A 43 -43.86 13.46 -16.87
CA VAL A 43 -42.71 13.81 -16.02
C VAL A 43 -41.78 12.62 -15.83
N PHE A 44 -42.35 11.44 -15.56
CA PHE A 44 -41.59 10.25 -15.23
C PHE A 44 -42.44 8.99 -15.44
N ALA A 45 -41.82 7.86 -15.77
CA ALA A 45 -42.49 6.57 -15.66
C ALA A 45 -41.56 5.46 -15.24
N SER A 46 -42.10 4.42 -14.64
CA SER A 46 -41.34 3.27 -14.17
C SER A 46 -42.20 2.01 -14.17
N ARG A 47 -41.58 0.86 -14.49
CA ARG A 47 -42.25 -0.44 -14.38
C ARG A 47 -42.21 -0.93 -12.95
N VAL A 48 -43.38 -1.32 -12.43
CA VAL A 48 -43.54 -1.99 -11.15
C VAL A 48 -44.37 -3.26 -11.37
N ASN A 49 -43.72 -4.42 -11.25
CA ASN A 49 -44.31 -5.73 -11.58
C ASN A 49 -44.90 -5.75 -13.01
N LYS A 50 -46.17 -6.13 -13.17
CA LYS A 50 -46.89 -6.14 -14.45
C LYS A 50 -47.49 -4.79 -14.86
N ALA A 51 -47.19 -3.70 -14.13
CA ALA A 51 -47.76 -2.39 -14.38
C ALA A 51 -46.68 -1.33 -14.66
N VAL A 52 -47.04 -0.28 -15.38
CA VAL A 52 -46.25 0.91 -15.62
C VAL A 52 -46.87 2.07 -14.84
N LEU A 53 -46.08 2.66 -13.95
CA LEU A 53 -46.44 3.89 -13.25
C LEU A 53 -46.04 5.07 -14.13
N VAL A 54 -46.95 6.01 -14.37
CA VAL A 54 -46.71 7.23 -15.15
C VAL A 54 -47.06 8.44 -14.28
N PHE A 55 -46.17 9.42 -14.22
CA PHE A 55 -46.35 10.66 -13.48
C PHE A 55 -46.50 11.83 -14.44
N VAL A 56 -47.49 12.68 -14.19
CA VAL A 56 -47.88 13.82 -15.02
C VAL A 56 -47.70 15.14 -14.28
N LYS A 57 -47.69 16.27 -14.99
CA LYS A 57 -47.43 17.59 -14.39
C LYS A 57 -48.53 18.07 -13.42
N SER A 58 -49.80 17.66 -13.58
CA SER A 58 -50.90 18.09 -12.71
C SER A 58 -51.83 16.94 -12.31
N GLU A 59 -52.47 17.07 -11.14
CA GLU A 59 -53.45 16.09 -10.64
C GLU A 59 -54.71 16.03 -11.52
N GLN A 60 -55.07 17.12 -12.20
CA GLN A 60 -56.16 17.12 -13.20
C GLN A 60 -55.90 16.13 -14.35
N MET A 61 -54.64 15.99 -14.78
CA MET A 61 -54.26 15.05 -15.85
C MET A 61 -54.28 13.59 -15.38
N VAL A 62 -54.10 13.33 -14.07
CA VAL A 62 -54.31 12.00 -13.49
C VAL A 62 -55.78 11.62 -13.61
N HIS A 63 -56.70 12.53 -13.24
CA HIS A 63 -58.14 12.27 -13.40
C HIS A 63 -58.53 12.07 -14.87
N GLN A 64 -57.92 12.82 -15.79
CA GLN A 64 -58.12 12.63 -17.23
C GLN A 64 -57.68 11.25 -17.69
N LEU A 65 -56.46 10.81 -17.36
CA LEU A 65 -55.95 9.47 -17.72
C LEU A 65 -56.77 8.34 -17.11
N VAL A 66 -57.25 8.52 -15.88
CA VAL A 66 -58.09 7.51 -15.20
C VAL A 66 -59.47 7.42 -15.85
N ALA A 67 -60.03 8.54 -16.30
CA ALA A 67 -61.34 8.57 -16.97
C ALA A 67 -61.27 8.07 -18.41
N SER A 68 -60.21 8.43 -19.17
CA SER A 68 -60.08 8.07 -20.57
C SER A 68 -59.44 6.70 -20.78
N GLY A 69 -58.65 6.19 -19.83
CA GLY A 69 -57.80 5.02 -20.05
C GLY A 69 -56.72 5.28 -21.11
N VAL A 70 -55.99 4.23 -21.51
CA VAL A 70 -55.01 4.32 -22.60
C VAL A 70 -55.18 3.15 -23.56
N ILE A 71 -54.90 3.36 -24.85
CA ILE A 71 -54.93 2.29 -25.85
C ILE A 71 -53.49 1.89 -26.14
N ILE A 72 -53.15 0.61 -25.92
CA ILE A 72 -51.81 0.09 -26.20
C ILE A 72 -51.96 -1.11 -27.13
N ARG A 73 -51.38 -1.03 -28.33
CA ARG A 73 -51.49 -2.06 -29.39
C ARG A 73 -52.96 -2.44 -29.67
N ASP A 74 -53.79 -1.42 -29.91
CA ASP A 74 -55.23 -1.53 -30.19
C ASP A 74 -56.09 -2.17 -29.07
N LEU A 75 -55.53 -2.32 -27.86
CA LEU A 75 -56.23 -2.82 -26.68
C LEU A 75 -56.41 -1.70 -25.66
N TYR A 76 -57.64 -1.52 -25.19
CA TYR A 76 -57.96 -0.60 -24.11
C TYR A 76 -57.41 -1.12 -22.78
N VAL A 77 -56.61 -0.29 -22.11
CA VAL A 77 -56.04 -0.57 -20.78
C VAL A 77 -56.56 0.47 -19.80
N GLN A 78 -57.25 -0.01 -18.77
CA GLN A 78 -57.76 0.85 -17.71
C GLN A 78 -56.62 1.37 -16.84
N VAL A 79 -56.66 2.67 -16.54
CA VAL A 79 -55.66 3.37 -15.75
C VAL A 79 -56.22 3.66 -14.36
N SER A 80 -55.43 3.43 -13.32
CA SER A 80 -55.83 3.62 -11.92
C SER A 80 -54.95 4.66 -11.24
N PRO A 81 -55.49 5.52 -10.35
CA PRO A 81 -54.66 6.44 -9.57
C PRO A 81 -53.82 5.68 -8.54
N LEU A 82 -52.64 6.19 -8.21
CA LEU A 82 -51.76 5.60 -7.19
C LEU A 82 -52.30 5.88 -5.77
N SER A 83 -53.17 5.02 -5.23
CA SER A 83 -53.63 5.09 -3.84
C SER A 83 -52.99 4.01 -2.95
N VAL A 84 -52.28 4.47 -1.89
CA VAL A 84 -51.67 3.73 -0.74
C VAL A 84 -50.23 3.17 -0.98
N PRO A 85 -49.28 3.30 -0.01
CA PRO A 85 -47.85 3.32 -0.30
C PRO A 85 -47.25 1.92 -0.42
N SER A 86 -46.73 1.58 -1.61
CA SER A 86 -45.83 0.43 -1.72
C SER A 86 -44.45 0.81 -1.19
N THR A 87 -44.11 0.31 0.00
CA THR A 87 -42.75 0.22 0.52
C THR A 87 -41.84 -0.47 -0.49
N ARG A 88 -40.72 0.19 -0.85
CA ARG A 88 -39.64 -0.23 -1.79
C ARG A 88 -39.79 0.25 -3.23
N VAL A 89 -39.39 1.49 -3.45
CA VAL A 89 -38.58 1.79 -4.64
C VAL A 89 -37.13 1.50 -4.26
N THR A 90 -36.65 0.34 -4.69
CA THR A 90 -35.27 -0.08 -4.44
C THR A 90 -34.35 0.68 -5.37
N VAL A 91 -33.59 1.66 -4.87
CA VAL A 91 -32.39 2.12 -5.57
C VAL A 91 -31.33 1.04 -5.35
N SER A 92 -31.30 0.07 -6.25
CA SER A 92 -30.30 -0.99 -6.24
C SER A 92 -28.92 -0.39 -6.47
N GLY A 93 -27.98 -0.78 -5.61
CA GLY A 93 -26.60 -0.35 -5.63
C GLY A 93 -25.92 -0.53 -6.99
N VAL A 94 -24.96 0.38 -7.20
CA VAL A 94 -23.97 0.42 -8.28
C VAL A 94 -23.61 -0.97 -8.82
N PRO A 95 -23.74 -1.18 -10.12
CA PRO A 95 -23.04 -2.27 -10.79
C PRO A 95 -21.98 -1.71 -11.77
N PRO A 96 -21.26 -2.61 -12.46
CA PRO A 96 -19.86 -3.02 -12.54
C PRO A 96 -18.97 -2.15 -13.47
N PHE A 97 -17.69 -2.50 -13.56
CA PHE A 97 -16.83 -2.08 -14.66
C PHE A 97 -16.76 -3.16 -15.74
N ILE A 98 -16.75 -2.71 -16.99
CA ILE A 98 -16.60 -3.51 -18.20
C ILE A 98 -15.09 -3.53 -18.53
N PRO A 99 -14.46 -4.68 -18.85
CA PRO A 99 -13.10 -4.71 -19.37
C PRO A 99 -12.97 -3.89 -20.65
N ASN A 100 -11.84 -3.22 -20.87
CA ASN A 100 -11.58 -2.32 -22.00
C ASN A 100 -11.95 -2.89 -23.39
N GLU A 101 -11.65 -4.17 -23.63
CA GLU A 101 -11.95 -4.85 -24.90
C GLU A 101 -13.44 -5.26 -25.00
N LEU A 102 -14.08 -5.59 -23.88
CA LEU A 102 -15.50 -5.97 -23.82
C LEU A 102 -16.42 -4.74 -23.91
N LEU A 103 -15.93 -3.57 -23.47
CA LEU A 103 -16.59 -2.29 -23.68
C LEU A 103 -16.54 -1.92 -25.16
N GLU A 104 -15.41 -2.10 -25.83
CA GLU A 104 -15.34 -1.89 -27.29
C GLU A 104 -16.20 -2.87 -28.07
N VAL A 105 -16.20 -4.16 -27.71
CA VAL A 105 -17.01 -5.19 -28.38
C VAL A 105 -18.50 -4.97 -28.14
N GLU A 106 -18.93 -4.57 -26.94
CA GLU A 106 -20.34 -4.29 -26.65
C GLU A 106 -20.78 -2.90 -27.12
N LEU A 107 -19.90 -1.90 -27.18
CA LEU A 107 -20.15 -0.65 -27.89
C LEU A 107 -20.30 -0.88 -29.41
N ARG A 108 -19.56 -1.84 -29.99
CA ARG A 108 -19.74 -2.29 -31.38
C ARG A 108 -21.05 -3.06 -31.57
N ARG A 109 -21.45 -3.92 -30.62
CA ARG A 109 -22.71 -4.71 -30.63
C ARG A 109 -23.97 -3.84 -30.41
N PHE A 110 -23.87 -2.83 -29.56
CA PHE A 110 -24.86 -1.77 -29.34
C PHE A 110 -24.59 -0.54 -30.21
N GLY A 111 -24.12 -0.75 -31.45
CA GLY A 111 -23.63 0.29 -32.36
C GLY A 111 -24.55 1.50 -32.57
N LYS A 112 -25.84 1.44 -32.23
CA LYS A 112 -26.77 2.59 -32.21
C LYS A 112 -26.52 3.58 -31.05
N PHE A 113 -26.07 3.11 -29.88
CA PHE A 113 -25.77 3.98 -28.73
C PHE A 113 -24.31 4.45 -28.74
N ALA A 114 -23.36 3.62 -29.18
CA ALA A 114 -21.97 4.05 -29.37
C ALA A 114 -21.85 5.08 -30.51
N SER A 115 -22.62 4.93 -31.59
CA SER A 115 -22.76 5.98 -32.61
C SER A 115 -23.45 7.21 -32.04
N GLY A 116 -24.52 7.06 -31.24
CA GLY A 116 -25.17 8.17 -30.55
C GLY A 116 -24.27 8.93 -29.57
N PHE A 117 -23.42 8.23 -28.82
CA PHE A 117 -22.42 8.81 -27.92
C PHE A 117 -21.29 9.47 -28.69
N LYS A 118 -20.74 8.83 -29.73
CA LYS A 118 -19.70 9.43 -30.58
C LYS A 118 -20.21 10.67 -31.31
N THR A 119 -21.45 10.64 -31.81
CA THR A 119 -22.14 11.80 -32.40
C THR A 119 -22.36 12.88 -31.36
N MET A 120 -22.87 12.57 -30.17
CA MET A 120 -23.07 13.57 -29.11
C MET A 120 -21.74 14.16 -28.60
N TRP A 121 -20.76 13.33 -28.31
CA TRP A 121 -19.49 13.72 -27.72
C TRP A 121 -18.62 14.53 -28.69
N ALA A 122 -18.49 14.08 -29.95
CA ALA A 122 -17.64 14.73 -30.94
C ALA A 122 -18.38 15.72 -31.86
N LEU A 123 -19.58 15.39 -32.33
CA LEU A 123 -20.30 16.19 -33.35
C LEU A 123 -21.22 17.27 -32.75
N ARG A 124 -21.68 17.10 -31.51
CA ARG A 124 -22.61 18.06 -30.85
C ARG A 124 -21.93 18.96 -29.82
N LYS A 125 -20.59 18.91 -29.70
CA LYS A 125 -19.84 19.75 -28.73
C LYS A 125 -20.08 21.25 -28.95
N SER A 126 -20.20 21.68 -30.21
CA SER A 126 -20.51 23.06 -30.60
C SER A 126 -21.94 23.50 -30.28
N GLU A 127 -22.87 22.56 -30.01
CA GLU A 127 -24.27 22.88 -29.67
C GLU A 127 -24.45 23.31 -28.22
N PHE A 128 -23.46 23.07 -27.36
CA PHE A 128 -23.49 23.48 -25.96
C PHE A 128 -22.90 24.88 -25.81
N GLY A 129 -23.58 25.77 -25.09
CA GLY A 129 -23.07 27.10 -24.76
C GLY A 129 -21.88 27.11 -23.78
N SER A 130 -21.48 25.95 -23.25
CA SER A 130 -20.39 25.79 -22.28
C SER A 130 -19.81 24.37 -22.36
N LEU A 131 -18.48 24.24 -22.32
CA LEU A 131 -17.79 22.95 -22.26
C LEU A 131 -18.07 22.25 -20.93
N MET A 132 -18.24 23.01 -19.84
CA MET A 132 -18.65 22.44 -18.55
C MET A 132 -20.00 21.73 -18.64
N MET A 133 -20.97 22.32 -19.35
CA MET A 133 -22.30 21.72 -19.54
C MET A 133 -22.23 20.47 -20.42
N TRP A 134 -21.50 20.54 -21.53
CA TRP A 134 -21.23 19.41 -22.40
C TRP A 134 -20.59 18.24 -21.62
N TRP A 135 -19.59 18.53 -20.77
CA TRP A 135 -18.91 17.53 -19.95
C TRP A 135 -19.85 16.87 -18.92
N GLU A 136 -20.67 17.64 -18.20
CA GLU A 136 -21.62 17.08 -17.22
C GLU A 136 -22.67 16.17 -17.88
N VAL A 137 -23.26 16.62 -18.99
CA VAL A 137 -24.25 15.83 -19.74
C VAL A 137 -23.62 14.56 -20.29
N GLY A 138 -22.41 14.68 -20.85
CA GLY A 138 -21.66 13.55 -21.36
C GLY A 138 -21.35 12.51 -20.28
N LYS A 139 -20.89 12.93 -19.09
CA LYS A 139 -20.69 12.02 -17.95
C LYS A 139 -21.98 11.32 -17.51
N ALA A 140 -23.11 12.04 -17.50
CA ALA A 140 -24.40 11.46 -17.16
C ALA A 140 -24.81 10.36 -18.15
N HIS A 141 -24.60 10.58 -19.46
CA HIS A 141 -24.90 9.57 -20.49
C HIS A 141 -24.01 8.33 -20.34
N ILE A 142 -22.71 8.51 -20.07
CA ILE A 142 -21.79 7.39 -19.81
C ILE A 142 -22.26 6.58 -18.61
N ARG A 143 -22.63 7.25 -17.52
CA ARG A 143 -23.15 6.59 -16.32
C ARG A 143 -24.41 5.77 -16.61
N VAL A 144 -25.41 6.36 -17.28
CA VAL A 144 -26.67 5.68 -17.61
C VAL A 144 -26.40 4.46 -18.49
N PHE A 145 -25.52 4.61 -19.47
CA PHE A 145 -25.08 3.50 -20.33
C PHE A 145 -24.49 2.34 -19.52
N CYS A 146 -23.51 2.62 -18.65
CA CYS A 146 -22.89 1.58 -17.81
C CYS A 146 -23.91 0.88 -16.89
N GLN A 147 -24.88 1.64 -16.35
CA GLN A 147 -25.96 1.10 -15.52
C GLN A 147 -26.89 0.17 -16.31
N GLN A 148 -27.36 0.61 -17.48
CA GLN A 148 -28.26 -0.14 -18.35
C GLN A 148 -27.60 -1.42 -18.85
N TYR A 149 -26.38 -1.29 -19.39
CA TYR A 149 -25.60 -2.42 -19.88
C TYR A 149 -25.51 -3.51 -18.82
N THR A 150 -25.26 -3.12 -17.57
CA THR A 150 -25.06 -4.13 -16.54
C THR A 150 -26.33 -4.71 -16.00
N SER A 151 -27.35 -3.88 -15.79
CA SER A 151 -28.65 -4.41 -15.40
C SER A 151 -29.08 -5.50 -16.38
N HIS A 152 -28.87 -5.26 -17.68
CA HIS A 152 -29.14 -6.23 -18.74
C HIS A 152 -28.24 -7.46 -18.66
N SER A 153 -26.92 -7.29 -18.60
CA SER A 153 -25.96 -8.41 -18.52
C SER A 153 -26.15 -9.26 -17.27
N THR A 154 -26.45 -8.64 -16.12
CA THR A 154 -26.71 -9.34 -14.85
C THR A 154 -28.05 -10.09 -14.90
N SER A 155 -29.08 -9.50 -15.49
CA SER A 155 -30.40 -10.13 -15.61
C SER A 155 -30.36 -11.32 -16.57
N LYS A 156 -29.70 -11.19 -17.73
CA LYS A 156 -29.46 -12.30 -18.67
C LYS A 156 -28.68 -13.44 -18.02
N LEU A 157 -27.62 -13.11 -17.28
CA LEU A 157 -26.81 -14.10 -16.58
C LEU A 157 -27.62 -14.82 -15.48
N LYS A 158 -28.48 -14.10 -14.76
CA LYS A 158 -29.35 -14.67 -13.73
C LYS A 158 -30.38 -15.63 -14.34
N ALA A 159 -31.05 -15.22 -15.42
CA ALA A 159 -32.00 -16.07 -16.13
C ALA A 159 -31.34 -17.35 -16.68
N ALA A 160 -30.18 -17.23 -17.34
CA ALA A 160 -29.45 -18.39 -17.87
C ALA A 160 -29.02 -19.39 -16.77
N VAL A 161 -28.69 -18.91 -15.58
CA VAL A 161 -28.36 -19.76 -14.43
C VAL A 161 -29.60 -20.44 -13.86
N GLU A 162 -30.71 -19.72 -13.73
CA GLU A 162 -31.99 -20.28 -13.27
C GLU A 162 -32.51 -21.36 -14.23
N ASP A 163 -32.39 -21.14 -15.54
CA ASP A 163 -32.76 -22.10 -16.59
C ASP A 163 -31.86 -23.35 -16.58
N LEU A 164 -30.54 -23.17 -16.39
CA LEU A 164 -29.61 -24.30 -16.27
C LEU A 164 -29.83 -25.11 -14.99
N GLU A 165 -30.08 -24.45 -13.87
CA GLU A 165 -30.42 -25.12 -12.61
C GLU A 165 -31.75 -25.87 -12.72
N ALA A 166 -32.75 -25.32 -13.41
CA ALA A 166 -34.01 -26.02 -13.70
C ALA A 166 -33.79 -27.24 -14.60
N SER A 167 -33.08 -27.08 -15.72
CA SER A 167 -32.77 -28.18 -16.64
C SER A 167 -31.95 -29.30 -15.99
N ILE A 168 -31.02 -28.98 -15.08
CA ILE A 168 -30.26 -29.97 -14.31
C ILE A 168 -31.19 -30.74 -13.36
N ARG A 169 -32.09 -30.05 -12.65
CA ARG A 169 -33.07 -30.70 -11.76
C ARG A 169 -33.99 -31.65 -12.54
N ASP A 170 -34.47 -31.23 -13.70
CA ASP A 170 -35.36 -32.04 -14.53
C ASP A 170 -34.64 -33.29 -15.07
N LEU A 171 -33.37 -33.16 -15.49
CA LEU A 171 -32.54 -34.28 -15.94
C LEU A 171 -32.19 -35.25 -14.79
N GLU A 172 -31.96 -34.74 -13.57
CA GLU A 172 -31.73 -35.55 -12.38
C GLU A 172 -32.97 -36.35 -11.97
N LEU A 173 -34.15 -35.73 -12.03
CA LEU A 173 -35.43 -36.41 -11.78
C LEU A 173 -35.75 -37.45 -12.86
N GLY A 174 -35.40 -37.19 -14.12
CA GLY A 174 -35.56 -38.15 -15.22
C GLY A 174 -34.64 -39.37 -15.08
N LEU A 175 -33.37 -39.17 -14.68
CA LEU A 175 -32.40 -40.25 -14.47
C LEU A 175 -32.69 -41.15 -13.27
N GLN A 176 -33.47 -40.66 -12.29
CA GLN A 176 -34.00 -41.48 -11.20
C GLN A 176 -35.11 -42.43 -11.67
N ARG A 177 -35.79 -42.12 -12.78
CA ARG A 177 -36.88 -42.93 -13.34
C ARG A 177 -36.40 -43.90 -14.41
N ASP A 178 -35.43 -43.51 -15.25
CA ASP A 178 -34.84 -44.35 -16.30
C ASP A 178 -33.32 -44.14 -16.42
N SER A 179 -32.56 -45.23 -16.39
CA SER A 179 -31.10 -45.22 -16.51
C SER A 179 -30.64 -45.11 -17.98
N ASN A 180 -30.86 -43.95 -18.60
CA ASN A 180 -30.42 -43.68 -19.97
C ASN A 180 -28.99 -43.09 -20.02
N PRO A 181 -28.01 -43.75 -20.67
CA PRO A 181 -26.63 -43.27 -20.76
C PRO A 181 -26.48 -41.89 -21.43
N SER A 182 -27.36 -41.54 -22.36
CA SER A 182 -27.31 -40.25 -23.08
C SER A 182 -27.73 -39.07 -22.19
N ALA A 183 -28.73 -39.28 -21.33
CA ALA A 183 -29.18 -38.30 -20.35
C ALA A 183 -28.09 -38.02 -19.30
N GLY A 184 -27.31 -39.04 -18.90
CA GLY A 184 -26.17 -38.88 -17.99
C GLY A 184 -25.05 -38.01 -18.57
N GLN A 185 -24.74 -38.17 -19.86
CA GLN A 185 -23.76 -37.31 -20.56
C GLN A 185 -24.25 -35.87 -20.71
N LEU A 186 -25.55 -35.68 -21.01
CA LEU A 186 -26.16 -34.36 -21.11
C LEU A 186 -26.19 -33.63 -19.75
N LEU A 187 -26.50 -34.35 -18.67
CA LEU A 187 -26.43 -33.84 -17.29
C LEU A 187 -24.99 -33.40 -16.93
N GLN A 188 -23.99 -34.20 -17.30
CA GLN A 188 -22.59 -33.85 -17.05
C GLN A 188 -22.15 -32.63 -17.85
N LYS A 189 -22.61 -32.49 -19.11
CA LYS A 189 -22.40 -31.28 -19.93
C LYS A 189 -23.05 -30.05 -19.30
N LYS A 190 -24.31 -30.16 -18.84
CA LYS A 190 -25.06 -29.07 -18.19
C LYS A 190 -24.48 -28.66 -16.84
N ARG A 191 -24.02 -29.61 -16.03
CA ARG A 191 -23.27 -29.32 -14.79
C ARG A 191 -21.93 -28.63 -15.06
N LEU A 192 -21.26 -28.98 -16.16
CA LEU A 192 -20.03 -28.29 -16.58
C LEU A 192 -20.33 -26.85 -17.01
N GLU A 193 -21.39 -26.63 -17.81
CA GLU A 193 -21.91 -25.31 -18.18
C GLU A 193 -22.27 -24.49 -16.93
N LEU A 194 -23.05 -25.06 -15.99
CA LEU A 194 -23.37 -24.39 -14.73
C LEU A 194 -22.11 -24.10 -13.91
N SER A 195 -21.12 -25.00 -13.87
CA SER A 195 -19.85 -24.71 -13.18
C SER A 195 -19.07 -23.58 -13.85
N SER A 196 -19.15 -23.46 -15.19
CA SER A 196 -18.58 -22.34 -15.95
C SER A 196 -19.31 -21.04 -15.61
N PHE A 197 -20.64 -21.05 -15.57
CA PHE A 197 -21.46 -19.91 -15.16
C PHE A 197 -21.31 -19.56 -13.67
N LEU A 198 -21.10 -20.54 -12.79
CA LEU A 198 -20.81 -20.33 -11.38
C LEU A 198 -19.40 -19.80 -11.18
N GLN A 199 -18.42 -20.23 -11.99
CA GLN A 199 -17.12 -19.57 -12.09
C GLN A 199 -17.25 -18.17 -12.64
N GLU A 200 -18.20 -17.89 -13.53
CA GLU A 200 -18.50 -16.56 -14.05
C GLU A 200 -19.28 -15.70 -13.05
N ARG A 201 -20.10 -16.29 -12.17
CA ARG A 201 -20.74 -15.66 -11.00
C ARG A 201 -19.76 -15.44 -9.88
N VAL A 202 -18.77 -16.32 -9.72
CA VAL A 202 -17.62 -16.17 -8.83
C VAL A 202 -16.71 -15.11 -9.42
N LYS A 203 -16.46 -15.05 -10.73
CA LYS A 203 -15.82 -13.89 -11.39
C LYS A 203 -16.67 -12.64 -11.19
N GLY A 204 -17.99 -12.70 -11.31
CA GLY A 204 -18.90 -11.60 -11.02
C GLY A 204 -18.89 -11.20 -9.55
N ALA A 205 -18.69 -12.15 -8.63
CA ALA A 205 -18.57 -11.91 -7.18
C ALA A 205 -17.18 -11.35 -6.84
N LEU A 206 -16.14 -11.86 -7.50
CA LEU A 206 -14.77 -11.38 -7.48
C LEU A 206 -14.74 -9.95 -8.04
N VAL A 207 -15.45 -9.65 -9.13
CA VAL A 207 -15.62 -8.33 -9.77
C VAL A 207 -16.45 -7.40 -8.88
N ARG A 208 -17.54 -7.89 -8.25
CA ARG A 208 -18.28 -7.17 -7.19
C ARG A 208 -17.39 -6.88 -5.97
N CYS A 209 -16.36 -7.69 -5.76
CA CYS A 209 -15.30 -7.46 -4.81
C CYS A 209 -14.06 -6.75 -5.41
N ARG A 210 -14.09 -6.40 -6.71
CA ARG A 210 -13.08 -5.71 -7.56
C ARG A 210 -11.97 -6.56 -8.25
N PHE A 211 -12.26 -7.77 -8.77
CA PHE A 211 -11.30 -8.75 -9.35
C PHE A 211 -11.84 -9.54 -10.56
N LEU A 212 -11.01 -9.78 -11.58
CA LEU A 212 -11.32 -10.40 -12.87
C LEU A 212 -11.03 -11.93 -12.94
N GLU A 213 -10.19 -12.49 -12.06
CA GLU A 213 -9.76 -13.91 -12.15
C GLU A 213 -9.74 -14.66 -10.81
N ILE A 214 -10.03 -15.97 -10.80
CA ILE A 214 -9.84 -16.88 -9.63
C ILE A 214 -8.37 -16.89 -9.15
N LYS A 215 -7.43 -16.55 -10.03
CA LYS A 215 -5.99 -16.41 -9.71
C LYS A 215 -5.74 -15.30 -8.68
N GLU A 216 -6.65 -14.35 -8.55
CA GLU A 216 -6.56 -13.19 -7.65
C GLU A 216 -6.94 -13.50 -6.19
N MET A 217 -7.42 -14.73 -5.91
CA MET A 217 -7.70 -15.21 -4.54
C MET A 217 -6.45 -15.39 -3.65
N ASP A 218 -5.23 -15.44 -4.20
CA ASP A 218 -3.97 -15.43 -3.41
C ASP A 218 -2.98 -14.37 -3.92
N ALA A 219 -3.49 -13.36 -4.64
CA ALA A 219 -2.72 -12.17 -4.98
C ALA A 219 -3.04 -11.06 -3.95
N PRO A 220 -2.16 -10.06 -3.74
CA PRO A 220 -2.40 -8.92 -2.84
C PRO A 220 -3.59 -8.07 -3.29
N THR A 221 -4.80 -8.60 -3.12
CA THR A 221 -6.04 -8.06 -3.68
C THR A 221 -6.96 -7.59 -2.57
N PRO A 222 -7.66 -6.45 -2.77
CA PRO A 222 -8.75 -6.06 -1.92
C PRO A 222 -9.77 -7.18 -1.58
N PHE A 223 -10.04 -8.16 -2.44
CA PHE A 223 -10.94 -9.28 -2.13
C PHE A 223 -10.37 -10.20 -1.06
N PHE A 224 -9.11 -10.61 -1.23
CA PHE A 224 -8.42 -11.39 -0.23
C PHE A 224 -8.50 -10.68 1.12
N PHE A 225 -8.11 -9.40 1.18
CA PHE A 225 -8.19 -8.62 2.43
C PHE A 225 -9.63 -8.28 2.88
N ASN A 226 -10.62 -8.27 1.97
CA ASN A 226 -12.04 -8.07 2.29
C ASN A 226 -12.70 -9.34 2.85
N LEU A 227 -12.11 -10.54 2.70
CA LEU A 227 -12.56 -11.74 3.44
C LEU A 227 -12.47 -11.50 4.96
N GLU A 228 -11.50 -10.68 5.41
CA GLU A 228 -11.42 -10.19 6.79
C GLU A 228 -12.56 -9.19 7.13
N ARG A 229 -13.04 -8.42 6.13
CA ARG A 229 -14.05 -7.35 6.27
C ARG A 229 -15.50 -7.84 6.28
N SER A 230 -15.77 -9.14 6.30
CA SER A 230 -17.10 -9.65 6.70
C SER A 230 -17.53 -9.11 8.09
N VAL A 231 -16.57 -8.70 8.92
CA VAL A 231 -16.80 -7.97 10.18
C VAL A 231 -17.16 -6.48 9.98
N ALA A 232 -16.73 -5.82 8.90
CA ALA A 232 -17.07 -4.42 8.62
C ALA A 232 -18.52 -4.27 8.15
N GLN A 233 -19.09 -5.28 7.48
CA GLN A 233 -20.53 -5.34 7.19
C GLN A 233 -21.38 -5.39 8.48
N ARG A 234 -20.82 -5.87 9.62
CA ARG A 234 -21.49 -5.82 10.93
C ARG A 234 -21.42 -4.45 11.62
N LYS A 235 -20.67 -3.48 11.08
CA LYS A 235 -20.55 -2.11 11.64
C LYS A 235 -21.24 -1.06 10.77
N GLN A 236 -22.35 -1.42 10.12
CA GLN A 236 -23.24 -0.40 9.57
C GLN A 236 -23.93 0.34 10.72
N MET A 237 -24.14 1.64 10.55
CA MET A 237 -24.80 2.47 11.56
C MET A 237 -26.27 2.04 11.65
N SER A 238 -26.59 1.24 12.67
CA SER A 238 -27.93 0.71 12.90
C SER A 238 -28.82 1.65 13.71
N CYS A 239 -28.23 2.49 14.55
CA CYS A 239 -28.93 3.46 15.37
C CYS A 239 -28.06 4.69 15.69
N LEU A 240 -28.69 5.79 16.10
CA LEU A 240 -28.07 7.02 16.58
C LEU A 240 -28.73 7.53 17.85
N LYS A 241 -27.95 8.11 18.76
CA LYS A 241 -28.42 8.87 19.93
C LYS A 241 -28.68 10.32 19.52
N LEU A 242 -29.93 10.75 19.65
CA LEU A 242 -30.38 12.12 19.45
C LEU A 242 -30.05 13.02 20.65
N PRO A 243 -30.14 14.36 20.51
CA PRO A 243 -30.06 15.29 21.63
C PRO A 243 -31.12 14.93 22.70
N GLY A 244 -30.72 14.82 23.97
CA GLY A 244 -31.58 14.36 25.07
C GLY A 244 -31.53 12.86 25.37
N GLY A 245 -30.71 12.07 24.67
CA GLY A 245 -30.41 10.68 25.02
C GLY A 245 -31.29 9.61 24.37
N ARG A 246 -32.34 10.01 23.63
CA ARG A 246 -33.20 9.10 22.86
C ARG A 246 -32.41 8.41 21.74
N VAL A 247 -32.50 7.07 21.63
CA VAL A 247 -31.89 6.31 20.53
C VAL A 247 -32.93 6.12 19.42
N THR A 248 -32.56 6.39 18.17
CA THR A 248 -33.39 6.16 16.99
C THR A 248 -32.70 5.19 16.02
N SER A 249 -33.51 4.35 15.36
CA SER A 249 -33.10 3.46 14.28
C SER A 249 -33.82 3.77 12.97
N SER A 250 -34.61 4.86 12.93
CA SER A 250 -35.31 5.31 11.73
C SER A 250 -34.33 5.96 10.76
N PRO A 251 -34.20 5.48 9.50
CA PRO A 251 -33.29 6.07 8.52
C PRO A 251 -33.54 7.56 8.24
N GLU A 252 -34.77 8.05 8.42
CA GLU A 252 -35.14 9.46 8.25
C GLU A 252 -34.60 10.31 9.39
N GLU A 253 -34.97 10.01 10.63
CA GLU A 253 -34.47 10.75 11.81
C GLU A 253 -32.94 10.71 11.91
N MET A 254 -32.33 9.57 11.55
CA MET A 254 -30.88 9.44 11.50
C MET A 254 -30.24 10.34 10.44
N ARG A 255 -30.89 10.53 9.28
CA ARG A 255 -30.42 11.42 8.21
C ARG A 255 -30.54 12.88 8.63
N ASP A 256 -31.66 13.27 9.22
CA ASP A 256 -31.90 14.65 9.65
C ASP A 256 -30.93 15.03 10.77
N HIS A 257 -30.75 14.15 11.77
CA HIS A 257 -29.76 14.38 12.82
C HIS A 257 -28.33 14.48 12.28
N ALA A 258 -27.95 13.62 11.32
CA ALA A 258 -26.65 13.70 10.66
C ALA A 258 -26.50 15.00 9.87
N MET A 259 -27.58 15.45 9.23
CA MET A 259 -27.60 16.69 8.49
C MET A 259 -27.39 17.90 9.39
N ASP A 260 -28.11 18.01 10.51
CA ASP A 260 -27.96 19.11 11.45
C ASP A 260 -26.55 19.16 12.02
N PHE A 261 -26.01 17.99 12.37
CA PHE A 261 -24.64 17.85 12.87
C PHE A 261 -23.59 18.38 11.87
N TYR A 262 -23.68 17.98 10.60
CA TYR A 262 -22.71 18.39 9.58
C TYR A 262 -22.95 19.82 9.07
N THR A 263 -24.19 20.32 9.10
CA THR A 263 -24.48 21.73 8.81
C THR A 263 -23.79 22.64 9.82
N ASN A 264 -23.89 22.32 11.12
CA ASN A 264 -23.19 23.08 12.17
C ASN A 264 -21.66 22.91 12.10
N LEU A 265 -21.18 21.72 11.74
CA LEU A 265 -19.74 21.46 11.62
C LEU A 265 -19.11 22.26 10.48
N PHE A 266 -19.75 22.32 9.31
CA PHE A 266 -19.18 22.98 8.12
C PHE A 266 -19.68 24.42 7.90
N GLY A 267 -20.55 24.93 8.77
CA GLY A 267 -20.95 26.34 8.77
C GLY A 267 -19.82 27.27 9.18
N GLY A 268 -19.78 28.47 8.61
CA GLY A 268 -18.77 29.48 8.93
C GLY A 268 -18.86 29.98 10.37
N GLU A 269 -17.72 30.40 10.94
CA GLU A 269 -17.61 31.03 12.26
C GLU A 269 -16.88 32.36 12.09
N GLN A 270 -17.28 33.40 12.83
CA GLN A 270 -16.63 34.70 12.72
C GLN A 270 -15.24 34.66 13.35
N CYS A 271 -14.21 34.97 12.56
CA CYS A 271 -12.82 35.09 13.01
C CYS A 271 -12.41 36.57 13.08
N SER A 272 -11.56 36.93 14.04
CA SER A 272 -11.05 38.30 14.18
C SER A 272 -10.19 38.69 12.98
N ILE A 273 -10.34 39.91 12.47
CA ILE A 273 -9.49 40.43 11.39
C ILE A 273 -8.12 40.77 11.96
N GLU A 274 -8.09 41.47 13.09
CA GLU A 274 -6.87 41.91 13.77
C GLU A 274 -6.00 40.72 14.16
N GLY A 275 -6.61 39.67 14.73
CA GLY A 275 -5.89 38.45 15.10
C GLY A 275 -5.33 37.71 13.89
N ARG A 276 -5.96 37.81 12.72
CA ARG A 276 -5.45 37.23 11.46
C ARG A 276 -4.25 37.99 10.94
N GLU A 277 -4.28 39.32 10.96
CA GLU A 277 -3.13 40.13 10.55
C GLU A 277 -1.95 39.91 11.50
N GLU A 278 -2.20 39.87 12.80
CA GLU A 278 -1.17 39.64 13.83
C GLU A 278 -0.51 38.25 13.70
N ILE A 279 -1.28 37.16 13.56
CA ILE A 279 -0.68 35.81 13.47
C ILE A 279 0.11 35.59 12.16
N LEU A 280 -0.24 36.30 11.08
CA LEU A 280 0.35 36.14 9.75
C LEU A 280 1.56 37.05 9.49
N GLU A 281 1.87 37.97 10.40
CA GLU A 281 3.01 38.86 10.29
C GLU A 281 4.35 38.11 10.41
N GLY A 282 5.31 38.45 9.53
CA GLY A 282 6.68 37.92 9.57
C GLY A 282 6.85 36.49 9.03
N LEU A 283 5.89 35.98 8.27
CA LEU A 283 5.99 34.68 7.62
C LEU A 283 7.02 34.66 6.47
N PRO A 284 7.67 33.50 6.21
CA PRO A 284 8.53 33.35 5.05
C PRO A 284 7.73 33.54 3.75
N GLN A 285 8.36 34.15 2.74
CA GLN A 285 7.74 34.40 1.45
C GLN A 285 8.48 33.68 0.33
N LEU A 286 7.72 33.19 -0.64
CA LEU A 286 8.26 32.62 -1.87
C LEU A 286 9.01 33.67 -2.70
N SER A 287 10.04 33.24 -3.42
CA SER A 287 10.73 34.11 -4.36
C SER A 287 9.82 34.48 -5.55
N PRO A 288 10.12 35.56 -6.28
CA PRO A 288 9.37 35.92 -7.49
C PRO A 288 9.33 34.79 -8.54
N GLU A 289 10.43 34.02 -8.66
CA GLU A 289 10.54 32.89 -9.58
C GLU A 289 9.64 31.72 -9.17
N GLU A 290 9.63 31.37 -7.88
CA GLU A 290 8.79 30.32 -7.32
C GLU A 290 7.30 30.67 -7.46
N LYS A 291 6.96 31.93 -7.20
CA LYS A 291 5.61 32.47 -7.39
C LYS A 291 5.18 32.36 -8.85
N ALA A 292 6.03 32.79 -9.80
CA ALA A 292 5.75 32.71 -11.22
C ALA A 292 5.57 31.25 -11.70
N ALA A 293 6.35 30.32 -11.15
CA ALA A 293 6.24 28.89 -11.48
C ALA A 293 4.88 28.28 -11.06
N LEU A 294 4.32 28.69 -9.93
CA LEU A 294 2.99 28.23 -9.49
C LEU A 294 1.85 28.76 -10.36
N ASP A 295 1.99 29.98 -10.86
CA ASP A 295 0.96 30.73 -11.60
C ASP A 295 0.89 30.38 -13.11
N LEU A 296 1.78 29.51 -13.61
CA LEU A 296 1.75 29.02 -14.99
C LEU A 296 0.40 28.39 -15.37
N GLU A 297 0.04 28.39 -16.64
CA GLU A 297 -1.19 27.71 -17.10
C GLU A 297 -1.11 26.18 -16.89
N LEU A 298 -2.26 25.54 -16.61
CA LEU A 298 -2.33 24.07 -16.49
C LEU A 298 -2.11 23.39 -17.85
N THR A 299 -1.11 22.52 -17.90
CA THR A 299 -0.72 21.79 -19.11
C THR A 299 -1.38 20.41 -19.16
N LEU A 300 -1.48 19.84 -20.38
CA LEU A 300 -1.98 18.47 -20.54
C LEU A 300 -1.03 17.44 -19.93
N GLU A 301 0.27 17.70 -19.92
CA GLU A 301 1.29 16.83 -19.34
C GLU A 301 1.12 16.69 -17.83
N GLU A 302 0.85 17.79 -17.13
CA GLU A 302 0.56 17.78 -15.69
C GLU A 302 -0.70 16.97 -15.37
N LEU A 303 -1.77 17.15 -16.15
CA LEU A 303 -3.01 16.39 -15.98
C LEU A 303 -2.79 14.90 -16.28
N THR A 304 -2.00 14.58 -17.29
CA THR A 304 -1.62 13.20 -17.63
C THR A 304 -0.80 12.56 -16.51
N GLY A 305 0.17 13.30 -15.97
CA GLY A 305 0.94 12.90 -14.79
C GLY A 305 0.03 12.65 -13.58
N ALA A 306 -0.94 13.53 -13.35
CA ALA A 306 -1.92 13.40 -12.27
C ALA A 306 -2.76 12.11 -12.40
N VAL A 307 -3.27 11.82 -13.59
CA VAL A 307 -4.04 10.60 -13.90
C VAL A 307 -3.21 9.34 -13.69
N ASN A 308 -1.97 9.33 -14.19
CA ASN A 308 -1.05 8.19 -14.04
C ASN A 308 -0.73 7.89 -12.57
N GLN A 309 -0.64 8.92 -11.73
CA GLN A 309 -0.39 8.81 -10.29
C GLN A 309 -1.61 8.39 -9.46
N MET A 310 -2.82 8.32 -10.04
CA MET A 310 -4.03 7.92 -9.30
C MET A 310 -3.96 6.45 -8.89
N ALA A 311 -4.39 6.11 -7.68
CA ALA A 311 -4.52 4.72 -7.26
C ALA A 311 -5.73 4.07 -7.94
N SER A 312 -5.56 2.84 -8.45
CA SER A 312 -6.67 2.01 -8.92
C SER A 312 -7.44 1.42 -7.73
N GLY A 313 -8.68 1.02 -7.95
CA GLY A 313 -9.56 0.38 -6.98
C GLY A 313 -10.14 1.33 -5.93
N GLN A 314 -10.15 2.65 -6.19
CA GLN A 314 -10.73 3.66 -5.30
C GLN A 314 -12.23 3.87 -5.59
N ALA A 315 -12.99 4.29 -4.57
CA ALA A 315 -14.41 4.59 -4.77
C ALA A 315 -14.59 5.87 -5.60
N PRO A 316 -15.50 5.87 -6.59
CA PRO A 316 -15.82 7.04 -7.40
C PRO A 316 -16.65 8.06 -6.62
N GLY A 317 -16.83 9.24 -7.20
CA GLY A 317 -17.72 10.28 -6.67
C GLY A 317 -19.19 10.02 -6.99
N ILE A 318 -20.00 11.07 -6.97
CA ILE A 318 -21.45 11.01 -7.21
C ILE A 318 -21.82 10.59 -8.65
N ASP A 319 -20.91 10.77 -9.60
CA ASP A 319 -21.05 10.40 -11.01
C ASP A 319 -20.82 8.90 -11.28
N GLY A 320 -20.13 8.19 -10.37
CA GLY A 320 -19.83 6.77 -10.51
C GLY A 320 -18.64 6.45 -11.43
N LEU A 321 -17.96 7.45 -12.01
CA LEU A 321 -16.81 7.24 -12.89
C LEU A 321 -15.54 7.01 -12.07
N SER A 322 -14.79 5.96 -12.39
CA SER A 322 -13.59 5.55 -11.64
C SER A 322 -12.30 6.15 -12.18
N GLY A 323 -11.20 6.02 -11.43
CA GLY A 323 -9.87 6.42 -11.90
C GLY A 323 -9.41 5.58 -13.09
N GLU A 324 -9.77 4.31 -13.12
CA GLU A 324 -9.48 3.37 -14.21
C GLU A 324 -10.18 3.76 -15.49
N PHE A 325 -11.43 4.22 -15.41
CA PHE A 325 -12.15 4.78 -16.55
C PHE A 325 -11.34 5.91 -17.19
N LEU A 326 -10.95 6.91 -16.39
CA LEU A 326 -10.20 8.05 -16.89
C LEU A 326 -8.84 7.63 -17.44
N LYS A 327 -8.11 6.73 -16.77
CA LYS A 327 -6.82 6.22 -17.25
C LYS A 327 -6.93 5.55 -18.61
N HIS A 328 -7.95 4.71 -18.80
CA HIS A 328 -8.11 3.98 -20.05
C HIS A 328 -8.50 4.91 -21.20
N PHE A 329 -9.47 5.81 -20.98
CA PHE A 329 -9.96 6.73 -22.01
C PHE A 329 -9.19 8.05 -22.05
N TRP A 330 -8.05 8.17 -21.35
CA TRP A 330 -7.32 9.43 -21.22
C TRP A 330 -6.89 10.01 -22.57
N GLY A 331 -6.48 9.15 -23.50
CA GLY A 331 -6.10 9.57 -24.85
C GLY A 331 -7.22 10.26 -25.64
N VAL A 332 -8.48 10.02 -25.26
CA VAL A 332 -9.65 10.67 -25.86
C VAL A 332 -10.13 11.85 -25.00
N LEU A 333 -10.16 11.69 -23.67
CA LEU A 333 -10.79 12.65 -22.75
C LEU A 333 -9.85 13.78 -22.29
N GLY A 334 -8.53 13.58 -22.35
CA GLY A 334 -7.56 14.45 -21.67
C GLY A 334 -7.54 15.89 -22.18
N ALA A 335 -7.51 16.07 -23.51
CA ALA A 335 -7.51 17.39 -24.13
C ALA A 335 -8.82 18.14 -23.86
N ASP A 336 -9.96 17.43 -23.92
CA ASP A 336 -11.27 17.99 -23.62
C ASP A 336 -11.37 18.44 -22.16
N LEU A 337 -10.92 17.61 -21.22
CA LEU A 337 -10.94 17.93 -19.80
C LEU A 337 -10.03 19.13 -19.47
N ARG A 338 -8.89 19.29 -20.15
CA ARG A 338 -8.07 20.51 -20.04
C ARG A 338 -8.88 21.74 -20.46
N GLY A 339 -9.60 21.67 -21.57
CA GLY A 339 -10.48 22.75 -22.05
C GLY A 339 -11.58 23.09 -21.03
N VAL A 340 -12.18 22.07 -20.41
CA VAL A 340 -13.15 22.26 -19.33
C VAL A 340 -12.52 22.99 -18.14
N PHE A 341 -11.31 22.63 -17.71
CA PHE A 341 -10.64 23.34 -16.61
C PHE A 341 -10.27 24.78 -16.96
N ALA A 342 -9.83 25.05 -18.19
CA ALA A 342 -9.58 26.42 -18.65
C ALA A 342 -10.86 27.28 -18.58
N GLU A 343 -12.01 26.72 -18.98
CA GLU A 343 -13.31 27.39 -18.81
C GLU A 343 -13.67 27.59 -17.33
N CYS A 344 -13.44 26.58 -16.48
CA CYS A 344 -13.69 26.68 -15.04
C CYS A 344 -12.90 27.84 -14.42
N PHE A 345 -11.63 28.00 -14.81
CA PHE A 345 -10.78 29.10 -14.36
C PHE A 345 -11.32 30.46 -14.76
N ARG A 346 -11.65 30.63 -16.04
CA ARG A 346 -12.21 31.89 -16.56
C ARG A 346 -13.56 32.25 -15.92
N THR A 347 -14.40 31.27 -15.64
CA THR A 347 -15.75 31.47 -15.07
C THR A 347 -15.78 31.49 -13.54
N GLY A 348 -14.70 31.08 -12.88
CA GLY A 348 -14.64 31.04 -11.42
C GLY A 348 -15.47 29.93 -10.77
N SER A 349 -15.98 28.94 -11.52
CA SER A 349 -16.81 27.86 -10.97
C SER A 349 -16.48 26.50 -11.57
N LEU A 350 -16.51 25.47 -10.72
CA LEU A 350 -16.44 24.07 -11.16
C LEU A 350 -17.82 23.53 -11.59
N PRO A 351 -17.87 22.43 -12.37
CA PRO A 351 -19.10 21.71 -12.66
C PRO A 351 -19.81 21.25 -11.38
N VAL A 352 -21.14 21.12 -11.44
CA VAL A 352 -21.97 20.79 -10.26
C VAL A 352 -21.54 19.48 -9.59
N SER A 353 -21.24 18.45 -10.37
CA SER A 353 -20.79 17.16 -9.80
C SER A 353 -19.45 17.28 -9.05
N CYS A 354 -18.50 18.09 -9.53
CA CYS A 354 -17.20 18.35 -8.87
C CYS A 354 -17.35 19.14 -7.56
N ARG A 355 -18.40 19.97 -7.46
CA ARG A 355 -18.73 20.73 -6.25
C ARG A 355 -19.37 19.88 -5.16
N ARG A 356 -19.94 18.72 -5.50
CA ARG A 356 -20.69 17.85 -4.58
C ARG A 356 -19.89 16.62 -4.16
N ALA A 357 -19.54 16.54 -2.88
CA ALA A 357 -18.91 15.38 -2.27
C ALA A 357 -19.93 14.48 -1.56
N VAL A 358 -19.82 13.16 -1.70
CA VAL A 358 -20.62 12.21 -0.90
C VAL A 358 -19.84 11.82 0.35
N LEU A 359 -20.34 12.16 1.55
CA LEU A 359 -19.73 11.79 2.82
C LEU A 359 -20.08 10.36 3.18
N SER A 360 -19.06 9.49 3.15
CA SER A 360 -19.14 8.13 3.69
C SER A 360 -18.62 8.11 5.11
N LEU A 361 -19.41 7.60 6.05
CA LEU A 361 -19.05 7.54 7.47
C LEU A 361 -18.31 6.25 7.80
N LEU A 362 -17.09 6.38 8.34
CA LEU A 362 -16.28 5.24 8.80
C LEU A 362 -16.28 5.19 10.33
N PRO A 363 -16.47 4.01 10.95
CA PRO A 363 -16.53 3.90 12.40
C PRO A 363 -15.16 4.18 13.04
N LYS A 364 -15.12 5.04 14.07
CA LYS A 364 -13.97 5.19 14.99
C LYS A 364 -14.14 4.26 16.20
N LYS A 365 -13.30 4.44 17.22
CA LYS A 365 -13.45 3.79 18.54
C LYS A 365 -14.50 4.55 19.37
N GLY A 366 -15.09 3.86 20.36
CA GLY A 366 -16.09 4.42 21.27
C GLY A 366 -17.52 3.98 20.94
N ASP A 367 -18.50 4.67 21.54
CA ASP A 367 -19.93 4.42 21.32
C ASP A 367 -20.33 4.82 19.88
N LEU A 368 -20.63 3.83 19.04
CA LEU A 368 -20.99 4.04 17.64
C LEU A 368 -22.40 4.60 17.45
N ALA A 369 -23.20 4.75 18.52
CA ALA A 369 -24.46 5.48 18.47
C ALA A 369 -24.26 7.01 18.42
N LEU A 370 -23.04 7.52 18.66
CA LEU A 370 -22.74 8.96 18.65
C LEU A 370 -22.05 9.36 17.34
N LEU A 371 -22.61 10.33 16.60
CA LEU A 371 -22.06 10.82 15.32
C LEU A 371 -20.61 11.31 15.42
N LYS A 372 -20.19 11.88 16.56
CA LYS A 372 -18.80 12.32 16.80
C LYS A 372 -17.77 11.18 16.69
N ASN A 373 -18.21 9.93 16.89
CA ASN A 373 -17.38 8.73 16.78
C ASN A 373 -17.38 8.14 15.36
N TRP A 374 -17.88 8.87 14.36
CA TRP A 374 -17.78 8.54 12.95
C TRP A 374 -16.84 9.52 12.24
N ARG A 375 -16.01 9.00 11.32
CA ARG A 375 -15.12 9.80 10.49
C ARG A 375 -15.79 10.04 9.13
N PRO A 376 -16.05 11.30 8.73
CA PRO A 376 -16.52 11.59 7.39
C PRO A 376 -15.37 11.44 6.38
N VAL A 377 -15.60 10.72 5.29
CA VAL A 377 -14.70 10.65 4.14
C VAL A 377 -15.43 11.18 2.91
N ALA A 378 -14.87 12.19 2.26
CA ALA A 378 -15.47 12.82 1.09
C ALA A 378 -15.15 12.00 -0.17
N LEU A 379 -16.17 11.38 -0.76
CA LEU A 379 -16.10 10.75 -2.07
C LEU A 379 -16.28 11.82 -3.15
N LEU A 380 -15.15 12.23 -3.72
CA LEU A 380 -15.06 13.24 -4.78
C LEU A 380 -15.01 12.58 -6.16
N THR A 381 -15.53 13.28 -7.17
CA THR A 381 -15.44 12.88 -8.58
C THR A 381 -13.98 12.81 -9.03
N VAL A 382 -13.69 11.98 -10.03
CA VAL A 382 -12.32 11.68 -10.43
C VAL A 382 -11.70 12.84 -11.19
N ASP A 383 -12.47 13.56 -12.01
CA ASP A 383 -12.05 14.80 -12.65
C ASP A 383 -11.63 15.88 -11.64
N TYR A 384 -12.39 16.09 -10.56
CA TYR A 384 -11.97 16.94 -9.44
C TYR A 384 -10.61 16.50 -8.86
N LYS A 385 -10.43 15.19 -8.67
CA LYS A 385 -9.17 14.63 -8.14
C LYS A 385 -8.00 14.84 -9.09
N VAL A 386 -8.22 14.80 -10.41
CA VAL A 386 -7.19 15.10 -11.41
C VAL A 386 -6.71 16.55 -11.26
N LEU A 387 -7.63 17.52 -11.23
CA LEU A 387 -7.29 18.93 -11.02
C LEU A 387 -6.54 19.14 -9.70
N SER A 388 -7.11 18.66 -8.59
CA SER A 388 -6.49 18.81 -7.27
C SER A 388 -5.12 18.12 -7.18
N ARG A 389 -4.92 16.99 -7.86
CA ARG A 389 -3.62 16.31 -7.89
C ARG A 389 -2.58 17.07 -8.72
N ALA A 390 -2.97 17.69 -9.83
CA ALA A 390 -2.08 18.55 -10.60
C ALA A 390 -1.62 19.75 -9.76
N LEU A 391 -2.55 20.45 -9.10
CA LEU A 391 -2.25 21.55 -8.19
C LEU A 391 -1.38 21.12 -7.00
N SER A 392 -1.66 19.94 -6.44
CA SER A 392 -0.83 19.34 -5.37
C SER A 392 0.62 19.13 -5.81
N ASN A 393 0.84 18.67 -7.04
CA ASN A 393 2.18 18.44 -7.56
C ASN A 393 2.96 19.74 -7.77
N ARG A 394 2.30 20.82 -8.20
CA ARG A 394 2.92 22.16 -8.24
C ARG A 394 3.33 22.63 -6.86
N LEU A 395 2.41 22.55 -5.91
CA LEU A 395 2.63 23.03 -4.55
C LEU A 395 3.79 22.29 -3.87
N LYS A 396 4.00 20.99 -4.14
CA LYS A 396 5.14 20.23 -3.58
C LYS A 396 6.49 20.87 -3.87
N GLY A 397 6.65 21.53 -5.01
CA GLY A 397 7.93 22.13 -5.42
C GLY A 397 8.37 23.30 -4.53
N VAL A 398 7.46 23.90 -3.76
CA VAL A 398 7.73 25.11 -2.97
C VAL A 398 7.49 24.95 -1.47
N LEU A 399 6.91 23.83 -1.02
CA LEU A 399 6.50 23.66 0.39
C LEU A 399 7.67 23.81 1.37
N GLU A 400 8.86 23.35 1.00
CA GLU A 400 10.04 23.38 1.88
C GLU A 400 10.59 24.79 2.11
N MET A 401 10.23 25.76 1.27
CA MET A 401 10.66 27.16 1.39
C MET A 401 9.87 27.91 2.46
N VAL A 402 8.63 27.47 2.72
CA VAL A 402 7.71 28.14 3.65
C VAL A 402 7.43 27.33 4.92
N ILE A 403 7.66 26.01 4.91
CA ILE A 403 7.44 25.11 6.06
C ILE A 403 8.77 24.65 6.65
N GLN A 404 9.00 24.99 7.91
CA GLN A 404 10.22 24.63 8.64
C GLN A 404 10.35 23.14 8.93
N GLN A 405 11.56 22.69 9.27
CA GLN A 405 11.92 21.27 9.39
C GLN A 405 11.16 20.50 10.48
N ASP A 406 10.58 21.20 11.47
CA ASP A 406 9.84 20.61 12.59
C ASP A 406 8.46 20.04 12.20
N GLN A 407 7.86 20.50 11.10
CA GLN A 407 6.63 19.97 10.53
C GLN A 407 6.94 18.99 9.39
N THR A 408 6.52 17.74 9.53
CA THR A 408 6.85 16.68 8.56
C THR A 408 5.65 16.17 7.75
N TYR A 409 4.43 16.61 8.08
CA TYR A 409 3.23 16.11 7.43
C TYR A 409 3.05 16.68 6.02
N CYS A 410 2.88 15.79 5.04
CA CYS A 410 2.65 16.12 3.63
C CYS A 410 3.77 16.93 2.97
N ILE A 411 4.97 16.94 3.55
CA ILE A 411 6.16 17.56 2.96
C ILE A 411 6.99 16.49 2.24
N PRO A 412 7.54 16.75 1.03
CA PRO A 412 8.45 15.84 0.35
C PRO A 412 9.59 15.38 1.26
N ASP A 413 10.00 14.12 1.11
CA ASP A 413 11.14 13.49 1.80
C ASP A 413 11.15 13.49 3.34
N ARG A 414 10.12 14.06 3.99
CA ARG A 414 9.87 13.96 5.43
C ARG A 414 8.90 12.81 5.73
N THR A 415 9.09 12.15 6.87
CA THR A 415 8.34 10.96 7.26
C THR A 415 7.84 11.06 8.70
N ILE A 416 6.72 10.39 9.00
CA ILE A 416 6.22 10.25 10.38
C ILE A 416 7.26 9.70 11.37
N MET A 417 8.22 8.91 10.86
CA MET A 417 9.28 8.35 11.69
C MET A 417 10.27 9.41 12.16
N ASP A 418 10.40 10.53 11.44
CA ASP A 418 11.30 11.62 11.80
C ASP A 418 10.91 12.25 13.14
N ASN A 419 9.62 12.50 13.37
CA ASN A 419 9.14 13.01 14.66
C ASN A 419 9.30 11.98 15.78
N ILE A 420 9.09 10.68 15.50
CA ILE A 420 9.25 9.62 16.50
C ILE A 420 10.73 9.48 16.89
N PHE A 421 11.65 9.52 15.92
CA PHE A 421 13.08 9.50 16.19
C PHE A 421 13.49 10.76 16.96
N PHE A 422 13.04 11.93 16.49
CA PHE A 422 13.30 13.21 17.16
C PHE A 422 12.87 13.19 18.62
N MET A 423 11.62 12.83 18.91
CA MET A 423 11.12 12.79 20.29
C MET A 423 11.85 11.75 21.16
N ARG A 424 12.17 10.57 20.61
CA ARG A 424 12.97 9.56 21.33
C ARG A 424 14.35 10.11 21.68
N ASP A 425 15.04 10.68 20.69
CA ASP A 425 16.43 11.11 20.84
C ASP A 425 16.53 12.34 21.74
N VAL A 426 15.57 13.26 21.68
CA VAL A 426 15.44 14.38 22.63
C VAL A 426 15.28 13.87 24.06
N MET A 427 14.38 12.91 24.31
CA MET A 427 14.20 12.34 25.65
C MET A 427 15.47 11.67 26.18
N ASP A 428 16.18 10.94 25.32
CA ASP A 428 17.42 10.26 25.71
C ASP A 428 18.57 11.25 25.96
N VAL A 429 18.70 12.33 25.16
CA VAL A 429 19.66 13.42 25.38
C VAL A 429 19.36 14.18 26.66
N CYS A 430 18.09 14.55 26.91
CA CYS A 430 17.71 15.24 28.15
C CYS A 430 18.05 14.41 29.38
N ARG A 431 17.84 13.08 29.32
CA ARG A 431 18.21 12.17 30.41
C ARG A 431 19.73 12.10 30.60
N ALA A 432 20.50 12.01 29.51
CA ALA A 432 21.96 11.90 29.57
C ALA A 432 22.63 13.17 30.13
N HIS A 433 22.07 14.35 29.83
CA HIS A 433 22.61 15.64 30.26
C HIS A 433 21.89 16.25 31.48
N GLY A 434 20.90 15.55 32.06
CA GLY A 434 20.14 16.06 33.20
C GLY A 434 19.35 17.34 32.92
N VAL A 435 18.89 17.53 31.68
CA VAL A 435 18.19 18.76 31.25
C VAL A 435 16.74 18.72 31.69
N ASN A 436 16.30 19.78 32.37
CA ASN A 436 14.92 20.00 32.78
C ASN A 436 14.13 20.64 31.64
N VAL A 437 13.12 19.94 31.13
CA VAL A 437 12.21 20.46 30.10
C VAL A 437 10.82 19.82 30.24
N GLY A 438 9.78 20.62 30.05
CA GLY A 438 8.41 20.16 29.91
C GLY A 438 8.06 19.95 28.44
N VAL A 439 7.34 18.88 28.12
CA VAL A 439 6.79 18.61 26.79
C VAL A 439 5.28 18.70 26.86
N VAL A 440 4.67 19.65 26.14
CA VAL A 440 3.22 19.78 26.03
C VAL A 440 2.79 19.26 24.65
N SER A 441 2.01 18.18 24.63
CA SER A 441 1.45 17.58 23.42
C SER A 441 0.00 18.00 23.25
N LEU A 442 -0.28 18.77 22.20
CA LEU A 442 -1.60 19.31 21.90
C LEU A 442 -2.39 18.38 20.96
N ASP A 443 -3.68 18.20 21.24
CA ASP A 443 -4.67 17.58 20.36
C ASP A 443 -5.64 18.67 19.89
N GLN A 444 -5.93 18.77 18.59
CA GLN A 444 -6.88 19.74 18.06
C GLN A 444 -8.28 19.13 17.85
N GLU A 445 -9.31 19.91 18.13
CA GLU A 445 -10.69 19.48 17.88
C GLU A 445 -11.01 19.46 16.39
N LYS A 446 -11.11 18.27 15.79
CA LYS A 446 -11.54 18.11 14.38
C LYS A 446 -10.75 19.01 13.43
N ALA A 447 -9.42 19.03 13.56
CA ALA A 447 -8.50 19.94 12.90
C ALA A 447 -8.83 20.26 11.43
N PHE A 448 -9.03 19.23 10.60
CA PHE A 448 -9.35 19.38 9.18
C PHE A 448 -10.71 20.04 8.93
N ASP A 449 -11.70 19.73 9.76
CA ASP A 449 -13.09 20.16 9.56
C ASP A 449 -13.31 21.61 10.04
N ARG A 450 -12.41 22.15 10.88
CA ARG A 450 -12.49 23.50 11.44
C ARG A 450 -11.75 24.59 10.67
N VAL A 451 -10.89 24.25 9.70
CA VAL A 451 -10.08 25.26 8.98
C VAL A 451 -10.98 26.30 8.31
N ASP A 452 -10.94 27.55 8.77
CA ASP A 452 -11.65 28.66 8.12
C ASP A 452 -11.05 28.96 6.74
N HIS A 453 -11.90 29.15 5.73
CA HIS A 453 -11.45 29.37 4.35
C HIS A 453 -10.84 30.75 4.18
N LEU A 454 -11.38 31.79 4.82
CA LEU A 454 -10.83 33.14 4.70
C LEU A 454 -9.43 33.20 5.32
N TYR A 455 -9.25 32.65 6.51
CA TYR A 455 -7.95 32.49 7.15
C TYR A 455 -6.97 31.71 6.26
N LEU A 456 -7.39 30.57 5.69
CA LEU A 456 -6.54 29.80 4.78
C LEU A 456 -6.06 30.65 3.60
N PHE A 457 -6.95 31.36 2.90
CA PHE A 457 -6.54 32.21 1.78
C PHE A 457 -5.67 33.40 2.21
N SER A 458 -5.90 33.98 3.39
CA SER A 458 -5.01 35.01 3.95
C SER A 458 -3.61 34.47 4.25
N ALA A 459 -3.52 33.26 4.82
CA ALA A 459 -2.24 32.61 5.09
C ALA A 459 -1.47 32.31 3.79
N LEU A 460 -2.16 31.77 2.78
CA LEU A 460 -1.55 31.50 1.47
C LEU A 460 -1.00 32.78 0.81
N ARG A 461 -1.73 33.91 0.91
CA ARG A 461 -1.22 35.22 0.45
C ARG A 461 -0.01 35.69 1.23
N ALA A 462 0.00 35.50 2.55
CA ALA A 462 1.11 35.91 3.40
C ALA A 462 2.42 35.17 3.07
N TYR A 463 2.34 33.93 2.56
CA TYR A 463 3.48 33.20 2.01
C TYR A 463 3.95 33.69 0.62
N GLY A 464 3.30 34.68 0.03
CA GLY A 464 3.65 35.20 -1.31
C GLY A 464 3.11 34.36 -2.47
N ILE A 465 2.20 33.41 -2.23
CA ILE A 465 1.57 32.62 -3.32
C ILE A 465 0.77 33.55 -4.24
N GLY A 466 0.97 33.36 -5.55
CA GLY A 466 0.36 34.20 -6.59
C GLY A 466 -1.16 34.05 -6.72
N GLU A 467 -1.82 35.14 -7.13
CA GLU A 467 -3.28 35.17 -7.27
C GLU A 467 -3.79 34.18 -8.33
N GLY A 468 -2.95 33.81 -9.32
CA GLY A 468 -3.29 32.78 -10.30
C GLY A 468 -3.51 31.41 -9.65
N PHE A 469 -2.55 30.97 -8.83
CA PHE A 469 -2.67 29.73 -8.07
C PHE A 469 -3.76 29.81 -6.99
N LEU A 470 -3.91 30.95 -6.31
CA LEU A 470 -4.99 31.15 -5.35
C LEU A 470 -6.38 31.04 -6.00
N ALA A 471 -6.55 31.55 -7.22
CA ALA A 471 -7.79 31.38 -7.97
C ALA A 471 -8.09 29.89 -8.25
N TRP A 472 -7.08 29.09 -8.61
CA TRP A 472 -7.22 27.64 -8.76
C TRP A 472 -7.63 26.93 -7.47
N VAL A 473 -7.01 27.29 -6.34
CA VAL A 473 -7.40 26.75 -5.02
C VAL A 473 -8.83 27.21 -4.67
N GLY A 474 -9.17 28.47 -4.93
CA GLY A 474 -10.49 29.07 -4.77
C GLY A 474 -11.59 28.28 -5.47
N LEU A 475 -11.35 27.84 -6.71
CA LEU A 475 -12.28 26.99 -7.45
C LEU A 475 -12.67 25.70 -6.72
N LEU A 476 -11.73 25.08 -5.99
CA LEU A 476 -11.99 23.82 -5.28
C LEU A 476 -12.99 23.97 -4.13
N TYR A 477 -13.09 25.17 -3.57
CA TYR A 477 -13.95 25.50 -2.43
C TYR A 477 -15.19 26.32 -2.82
N ASN A 478 -15.16 27.04 -3.94
CA ASN A 478 -16.29 27.84 -4.39
C ASN A 478 -17.54 26.97 -4.65
N GLY A 479 -18.65 27.28 -3.96
CA GLY A 479 -19.90 26.54 -4.06
C GLY A 479 -19.80 25.08 -3.61
N ALA A 480 -18.84 24.74 -2.76
CA ALA A 480 -18.64 23.41 -2.20
C ALA A 480 -19.88 22.92 -1.44
N GLN A 481 -20.29 21.67 -1.72
CA GLN A 481 -21.41 21.03 -1.05
C GLN A 481 -21.07 19.59 -0.68
N CYS A 482 -21.67 19.09 0.40
CA CYS A 482 -21.56 17.69 0.80
C CYS A 482 -22.94 17.03 0.99
N LEU A 483 -23.02 15.73 0.69
CA LEU A 483 -24.22 14.91 0.87
C LEU A 483 -23.88 13.74 1.79
N VAL A 484 -24.60 13.58 2.90
CA VAL A 484 -24.35 12.50 3.86
C VAL A 484 -24.96 11.19 3.35
N LYS A 485 -24.16 10.14 3.25
CA LYS A 485 -24.62 8.81 2.87
C LYS A 485 -25.07 8.00 4.08
N MET A 486 -26.35 7.62 4.09
CA MET A 486 -27.00 6.92 5.20
C MET A 486 -27.84 5.76 4.65
N GLY A 487 -27.45 4.53 4.98
CA GLY A 487 -28.05 3.33 4.36
C GLY A 487 -27.93 3.37 2.83
N ALA A 488 -29.08 3.29 2.14
CA ALA A 488 -29.16 3.37 0.68
C ALA A 488 -29.40 4.80 0.14
N GLY A 489 -29.63 5.79 1.01
CA GLY A 489 -29.99 7.15 0.62
C GLY A 489 -28.88 8.19 0.79
N LEU A 490 -29.05 9.34 0.13
CA LEU A 490 -28.24 10.56 0.31
C LEU A 490 -29.11 11.65 0.95
N SER A 491 -28.51 12.49 1.79
CA SER A 491 -29.18 13.70 2.30
C SER A 491 -29.35 14.78 1.21
N ARG A 492 -30.10 15.85 1.52
CA ARG A 492 -30.02 17.09 0.74
C ARG A 492 -28.61 17.71 0.85
N PRO A 493 -28.16 18.52 -0.14
CA PRO A 493 -26.85 19.15 -0.11
C PRO A 493 -26.67 20.10 1.08
N ILE A 494 -25.53 19.98 1.76
CA ILE A 494 -25.09 20.87 2.84
C ILE A 494 -23.95 21.76 2.29
N PRO A 495 -24.05 23.09 2.36
CA PRO A 495 -22.95 23.99 2.02
C PRO A 495 -21.73 23.75 2.92
N VAL A 496 -20.53 23.78 2.33
CA VAL A 496 -19.27 23.66 3.07
C VAL A 496 -18.57 25.01 3.08
N GLN A 497 -18.71 25.75 4.18
CA GLN A 497 -18.17 27.11 4.36
C GLN A 497 -16.86 27.13 5.14
N ARG A 498 -16.55 26.06 5.88
CA ARG A 498 -15.25 25.81 6.50
C ARG A 498 -14.86 24.35 6.39
N GLY A 499 -13.58 24.10 6.65
CA GLY A 499 -12.96 22.79 6.63
C GLY A 499 -12.37 22.43 5.26
N ILE A 500 -11.31 21.64 5.30
CA ILE A 500 -10.66 21.09 4.12
C ILE A 500 -11.15 19.67 3.84
N ARG A 501 -11.39 19.35 2.57
CA ARG A 501 -12.07 18.10 2.18
C ARG A 501 -11.17 16.88 2.44
N GLN A 502 -11.56 16.00 3.36
CA GLN A 502 -10.82 14.75 3.63
C GLN A 502 -10.93 13.77 2.46
N GLY A 503 -9.79 13.43 1.83
CA GLY A 503 -9.72 12.58 0.64
C GLY A 503 -9.43 13.34 -0.67
N CYS A 504 -9.31 14.66 -0.60
CA CYS A 504 -8.81 15.50 -1.69
C CYS A 504 -7.26 15.49 -1.71
N PRO A 505 -6.60 15.34 -2.88
CA PRO A 505 -5.14 15.25 -2.99
C PRO A 505 -4.35 16.42 -2.40
N ILE A 506 -4.80 17.67 -2.56
CA ILE A 506 -4.09 18.86 -2.10
C ILE A 506 -4.34 19.21 -0.62
N SER A 507 -5.44 18.71 -0.03
CA SER A 507 -5.89 19.12 1.31
C SER A 507 -4.83 18.98 2.40
N GLY A 508 -4.00 17.93 2.36
CA GLY A 508 -2.97 17.72 3.37
C GLY A 508 -1.91 18.83 3.37
N GLN A 509 -1.54 19.32 2.19
CA GLN A 509 -0.56 20.41 2.03
C GLN A 509 -1.15 21.75 2.47
N LEU A 510 -2.42 22.00 2.12
CA LEU A 510 -3.14 23.19 2.57
C LEU A 510 -3.29 23.21 4.10
N TYR A 511 -3.47 22.05 4.73
CA TYR A 511 -3.49 21.95 6.19
C TYR A 511 -2.13 22.36 6.79
N SER A 512 -1.03 21.80 6.27
CA SER A 512 0.31 22.14 6.76
C SER A 512 0.58 23.64 6.63
N LEU A 513 0.16 24.29 5.55
CA LEU A 513 0.27 25.75 5.39
C LEU A 513 -0.65 26.54 6.34
N ALA A 514 -1.81 26.01 6.70
CA ALA A 514 -2.75 26.67 7.61
C ALA A 514 -2.29 26.65 9.08
N ILE A 515 -1.61 25.59 9.51
CA ILE A 515 -1.07 25.47 10.88
C ILE A 515 0.29 26.14 11.04
N GLU A 516 1.09 26.25 9.98
CA GLU A 516 2.46 26.79 10.06
C GLU A 516 2.56 28.21 10.69
N PRO A 517 1.61 29.16 10.56
CA PRO A 517 1.70 30.45 11.25
C PRO A 517 1.69 30.33 12.78
N LEU A 518 0.93 29.38 13.33
CA LEU A 518 0.98 29.03 14.74
C LEU A 518 2.39 28.54 15.11
N LEU A 519 2.96 27.64 14.30
CA LEU A 519 4.29 27.07 14.55
C LEU A 519 5.39 28.14 14.47
N CYS A 520 5.33 29.05 13.49
CA CYS A 520 6.21 30.22 13.38
C CYS A 520 6.19 31.09 14.64
N ARG A 521 5.01 31.43 15.14
CA ARG A 521 4.85 32.26 16.34
C ARG A 521 5.32 31.56 17.61
N LEU A 522 5.05 30.27 17.75
CA LEU A 522 5.59 29.46 18.86
C LEU A 522 7.12 29.41 18.81
N ARG A 523 7.72 29.24 17.61
CA ARG A 523 9.18 29.26 17.43
C ARG A 523 9.82 30.57 17.84
N SER A 524 9.17 31.71 17.59
CA SER A 524 9.74 33.03 17.91
C SER A 524 9.53 33.48 19.36
N LYS A 525 8.50 32.96 20.04
CA LYS A 525 8.14 33.38 21.41
C LYS A 525 8.68 32.46 22.50
N LEU A 526 8.89 31.17 22.20
CA LEU A 526 9.31 30.18 23.19
C LEU A 526 10.83 30.05 23.24
N SER A 527 11.36 29.82 24.44
CA SER A 527 12.79 29.51 24.62
C SER A 527 13.17 28.10 24.13
N GLY A 528 12.22 27.16 24.15
CA GLY A 528 12.42 25.78 23.71
C GLY A 528 13.37 24.98 24.62
N LEU A 529 13.97 23.94 24.05
CA LEU A 529 14.89 23.03 24.74
C LEU A 529 16.31 23.62 24.85
N SER A 530 16.71 24.08 26.02
CA SER A 530 18.08 24.57 26.24
C SER A 530 19.05 23.42 26.53
N LEU A 531 20.02 23.18 25.64
CA LEU A 531 21.11 22.22 25.84
C LEU A 531 22.42 22.94 26.22
N PRO A 532 23.35 22.27 26.93
CA PRO A 532 24.68 22.83 27.19
C PRO A 532 25.42 23.20 25.89
N ALA A 533 26.21 24.29 25.91
CA ALA A 533 26.98 24.76 24.74
C ALA A 533 27.92 23.68 24.17
N SER A 534 28.39 22.76 25.01
CA SER A 534 29.20 21.59 24.61
C SER A 534 28.50 20.66 23.61
N CYS A 535 27.17 20.75 23.48
CA CYS A 535 26.41 20.00 22.48
C CYS A 535 26.52 20.61 21.07
N GLY A 536 26.99 21.85 20.92
CA GLY A 536 27.19 22.47 19.61
C GLY A 536 25.92 22.55 18.75
N LEU A 537 24.74 22.65 19.36
CA LEU A 537 23.51 22.97 18.65
C LEU A 537 23.38 24.49 18.58
N GLU A 538 23.42 25.05 17.38
CA GLU A 538 23.26 26.50 17.16
C GLU A 538 21.84 27.00 17.48
N CYS A 539 20.82 26.18 17.17
CA CYS A 539 19.41 26.51 17.37
C CYS A 539 18.71 25.39 18.17
N PRO A 540 18.37 25.62 19.46
CA PRO A 540 17.62 24.65 20.24
C PRO A 540 16.21 24.43 19.67
N PRO A 541 15.70 23.19 19.62
CA PRO A 541 14.36 22.96 19.10
C PRO A 541 13.28 23.44 20.08
N THR A 542 12.23 24.02 19.53
CA THR A 542 11.08 24.53 20.30
C THR A 542 9.86 23.63 20.19
N LEU A 543 9.68 22.93 19.06
CA LEU A 543 8.54 22.05 18.83
C LEU A 543 8.83 20.94 17.81
N SER A 544 7.90 19.98 17.70
CA SER A 544 7.83 18.96 16.66
C SER A 544 6.38 18.73 16.28
N ALA A 545 6.06 18.76 14.99
CA ALA A 545 4.70 18.65 14.48
C ALA A 545 4.54 17.56 13.40
N TYR A 546 3.42 16.85 13.46
CA TYR A 546 2.94 15.98 12.39
C TYR A 546 1.44 16.22 12.20
N ALA A 547 1.09 17.02 11.20
CA ALA A 547 -0.27 17.53 11.02
C ALA A 547 -0.71 18.30 12.26
N ASP A 548 -1.83 17.89 12.88
CA ASP A 548 -2.42 18.48 14.08
C ASP A 548 -1.79 18.02 15.39
N ASP A 549 -1.03 16.92 15.37
CA ASP A 549 -0.28 16.44 16.54
C ASP A 549 0.99 17.30 16.73
N VAL A 550 0.94 18.25 17.68
CA VAL A 550 2.03 19.19 17.96
C VAL A 550 2.59 18.96 19.36
N SER A 551 3.90 18.69 19.47
CA SER A 551 4.63 18.58 20.73
C SER A 551 5.54 19.79 20.93
N ILE A 552 5.40 20.50 22.05
CA ILE A 552 6.06 21.78 22.32
C ILE A 552 6.94 21.64 23.55
N PHE A 553 8.16 22.17 23.48
CA PHE A 553 9.09 22.21 24.60
C PHE A 553 8.94 23.52 25.38
N VAL A 554 8.75 23.41 26.70
CA VAL A 554 8.62 24.54 27.62
C VAL A 554 9.62 24.39 28.76
N SER A 555 10.33 25.46 29.09
CA SER A 555 11.38 25.45 30.12
C SER A 555 11.02 26.33 31.33
N SER A 556 9.98 27.16 31.21
CA SER A 556 9.60 28.13 32.24
C SER A 556 8.09 28.41 32.26
N GLN A 557 7.60 29.05 33.33
CA GLN A 557 6.23 29.56 33.39
C GLN A 557 5.94 30.59 32.29
N ARG A 558 6.95 31.37 31.89
CA ARG A 558 6.86 32.33 30.79
C ARG A 558 6.55 31.63 29.47
N ASP A 559 7.21 30.51 29.18
CA ASP A 559 6.94 29.73 27.97
C ASP A 559 5.49 29.22 27.96
N VAL A 560 4.99 28.76 29.12
CA VAL A 560 3.60 28.30 29.24
C VAL A 560 2.60 29.44 29.02
N GLN A 561 2.89 30.64 29.52
CA GLN A 561 2.05 31.82 29.26
C GLN A 561 2.08 32.20 27.77
N CYS A 562 3.27 32.28 27.17
CA CYS A 562 3.40 32.58 25.73
C CYS A 562 2.69 31.53 24.86
N LEU A 563 2.72 30.25 25.25
CA LEU A 563 1.95 29.19 24.61
C LEU A 563 0.43 29.48 24.67
N GLN A 564 -0.11 29.78 25.85
CA GLN A 564 -1.54 30.09 26.03
C GLN A 564 -1.97 31.31 25.21
N ASP A 565 -1.17 32.37 25.22
CA ASP A 565 -1.45 33.60 24.49
C ASP A 565 -1.46 33.35 22.98
N THR A 566 -0.46 32.60 22.48
CA THR A 566 -0.33 32.26 21.06
C THR A 566 -1.47 31.35 20.59
N LEU A 567 -1.86 30.36 21.40
CA LEU A 567 -3.01 29.51 21.11
C LEU A 567 -4.29 30.35 21.07
N SER A 568 -4.50 31.22 22.06
CA SER A 568 -5.67 32.10 22.13
C SER A 568 -5.75 33.05 20.92
N LEU A 569 -4.61 33.56 20.42
CA LEU A 569 -4.54 34.33 19.17
C LEU A 569 -4.93 33.47 17.97
N TYR A 570 -4.35 32.27 17.84
CA TYR A 570 -4.62 31.36 16.74
C TYR A 570 -6.09 30.89 16.69
N GLU A 571 -6.69 30.59 17.84
CA GLU A 571 -8.10 30.20 17.94
C GLU A 571 -9.03 31.32 17.44
N ARG A 572 -8.77 32.58 17.83
CA ARG A 572 -9.54 33.75 17.36
C ARG A 572 -9.33 34.05 15.87
N ALA A 573 -8.15 33.74 15.33
CA ALA A 573 -7.79 34.03 13.93
C ALA A 573 -8.27 32.96 12.93
N SER A 574 -8.28 31.68 13.33
CA SER A 574 -8.46 30.54 12.41
C SER A 574 -9.70 29.67 12.67
N SER A 575 -10.40 29.91 13.79
CA SER A 575 -11.48 29.06 14.35
C SER A 575 -11.06 27.65 14.79
N ALA A 576 -9.76 27.35 14.76
CA ALA A 576 -9.21 26.15 15.39
C ALA A 576 -9.48 26.15 16.90
N ARG A 577 -9.51 24.97 17.52
CA ARG A 577 -9.68 24.81 18.96
C ARG A 577 -8.84 23.67 19.52
N VAL A 578 -8.25 23.88 20.69
CA VAL A 578 -7.50 22.85 21.41
C VAL A 578 -8.44 21.93 22.19
N ASN A 579 -8.21 20.63 22.11
CA ASN A 579 -8.84 19.62 22.94
C ASN A 579 -8.01 19.34 24.18
N TRP A 580 -8.20 20.13 25.24
CA TRP A 580 -7.45 19.99 26.49
C TRP A 580 -7.62 18.62 27.15
N ALA A 581 -8.80 17.99 27.04
CA ALA A 581 -9.07 16.67 27.64
C ALA A 581 -8.30 15.51 26.97
N LYS A 582 -7.79 15.71 25.76
CA LYS A 582 -6.95 14.72 25.04
C LYS A 582 -5.50 15.14 24.91
N SER A 583 -5.22 16.41 25.15
CA SER A 583 -3.86 16.92 25.24
C SER A 583 -3.18 16.30 26.47
N SER A 584 -1.86 16.21 26.44
CA SER A 584 -1.07 15.57 27.50
C SER A 584 0.24 16.31 27.69
N ALA A 585 0.85 16.19 28.87
CA ALA A 585 2.09 16.87 29.18
C ALA A 585 3.05 15.92 29.90
N LEU A 586 4.33 15.96 29.55
CA LEU A 586 5.39 15.13 30.12
C LEU A 586 6.50 16.01 30.70
N LEU A 587 6.88 15.74 31.94
CA LEU A 587 7.97 16.41 32.62
C LEU A 587 9.26 15.58 32.49
N LEU A 588 10.29 16.14 31.87
CA LEU A 588 11.61 15.53 31.70
C LEU A 588 12.64 16.23 32.61
N GLY A 589 13.57 15.45 33.17
CA GLY A 589 14.63 15.95 34.05
C GLY A 589 14.28 15.90 35.55
N CYS A 590 15.15 16.46 36.38
CA CYS A 590 15.02 16.54 37.83
C CYS A 590 14.67 17.98 38.28
N TRP A 591 13.38 18.26 38.43
CA TRP A 591 12.84 19.56 38.82
C TRP A 591 12.86 19.83 40.34
N ARG A 592 13.89 19.36 41.07
CA ARG A 592 13.93 19.52 42.54
C ARG A 592 14.21 20.95 42.99
N GLU A 593 15.03 21.66 42.22
CA GLU A 593 15.51 23.01 42.55
C GLU A 593 14.81 24.10 41.71
N GLN A 594 14.02 23.72 40.71
CA GLN A 594 13.31 24.62 39.82
C GLN A 594 11.80 24.45 39.98
N VAL A 595 11.07 25.56 39.96
CA VAL A 595 9.61 25.54 40.05
C VAL A 595 9.04 24.91 38.78
N VAL A 596 8.27 23.84 38.96
CA VAL A 596 7.54 23.19 37.87
C VAL A 596 6.47 24.14 37.32
N PRO A 597 6.41 24.42 36.01
CA PRO A 597 5.42 25.32 35.43
C PRO A 597 3.98 24.82 35.62
N SER A 598 3.05 25.73 35.90
CA SER A 598 1.61 25.47 35.96
C SER A 598 1.02 25.41 34.56
N LEU A 599 0.33 24.31 34.24
CA LEU A 599 -0.23 24.05 32.91
C LEU A 599 -1.65 24.62 32.71
N PRO A 600 -2.03 25.00 31.47
CA PRO A 600 -3.40 25.38 31.12
C PRO A 600 -4.38 24.22 31.09
N GLY A 601 -5.68 24.55 31.05
CA GLY A 601 -6.73 23.63 30.59
C GLY A 601 -6.95 22.40 31.48
N GLY A 602 -6.48 22.44 32.73
CA GLY A 602 -6.55 21.32 33.66
C GLY A 602 -5.57 20.18 33.36
N LEU A 603 -4.56 20.42 32.51
CA LEU A 603 -3.52 19.44 32.22
C LEU A 603 -2.66 19.13 33.45
N GLN A 604 -2.20 17.89 33.53
CA GLN A 604 -1.30 17.42 34.58
C GLN A 604 -0.01 16.90 33.96
N TRP A 605 1.10 17.09 34.68
CA TRP A 605 2.40 16.56 34.29
C TRP A 605 2.47 15.05 34.52
N GLU A 606 2.69 14.30 33.46
CA GLU A 606 3.14 12.91 33.54
C GLU A 606 4.66 12.86 33.70
N THR A 607 5.18 11.81 34.35
CA THR A 607 6.63 11.61 34.56
C THR A 607 7.16 10.34 33.90
N GLU A 608 6.28 9.39 33.56
CA GLU A 608 6.69 8.10 33.01
C GLU A 608 6.99 8.15 31.51
N GLY A 609 6.24 8.93 30.73
CA GLY A 609 6.38 8.99 29.28
C GLY A 609 5.20 9.63 28.56
N LEU A 610 5.28 9.67 27.23
CA LEU A 610 4.27 10.24 26.33
C LEU A 610 4.01 9.28 25.16
N LYS A 611 2.76 9.22 24.69
CA LYS A 611 2.42 8.48 23.48
C LYS A 611 2.48 9.39 22.25
N VAL A 612 3.57 9.30 21.50
CA VAL A 612 3.80 10.08 20.28
C VAL A 612 3.47 9.24 19.04
N LEU A 613 2.51 9.71 18.22
CA LEU A 613 2.17 9.12 16.92
C LEU A 613 1.89 7.60 16.97
N GLY A 614 1.37 7.10 18.10
CA GLY A 614 1.06 5.69 18.30
C GLY A 614 2.18 4.85 18.93
N VAL A 615 3.30 5.44 19.31
CA VAL A 615 4.43 4.80 20.02
C VAL A 615 4.56 5.40 21.42
N PHE A 616 4.66 4.56 22.44
CA PHE A 616 4.90 5.00 23.82
C PHE A 616 6.41 5.24 24.02
N LEU A 617 6.80 6.46 24.37
CA LEU A 617 8.19 6.89 24.63
C LEU A 617 8.31 7.37 26.07
N GLY A 618 9.48 7.23 26.70
CA GLY A 618 9.68 7.64 28.10
C GLY A 618 10.63 6.72 28.86
N THR A 619 10.23 6.30 30.05
CA THR A 619 10.90 5.28 30.88
C THR A 619 10.81 3.89 30.25
N GLU A 620 11.66 2.96 30.66
CA GLU A 620 11.64 1.59 30.14
C GLU A 620 10.32 0.86 30.45
N ALA A 621 9.73 1.09 31.62
CA ALA A 621 8.41 0.57 31.98
C ALA A 621 7.32 1.08 31.03
N PHE A 622 7.31 2.39 30.75
CA PHE A 622 6.34 2.97 29.83
C PHE A 622 6.53 2.50 28.37
N LYS A 623 7.79 2.33 27.92
CA LYS A 623 8.11 1.77 26.60
C LYS A 623 7.64 0.31 26.46
N ALA A 624 7.59 -0.47 27.54
CA ALA A 624 7.15 -1.87 27.51
C ALA A 624 5.71 -2.01 26.99
N ARG A 625 4.85 -1.00 27.23
CA ARG A 625 3.46 -0.93 26.74
C ARG A 625 3.31 -1.05 25.22
N ASN A 626 4.36 -0.74 24.46
CA ASN A 626 4.36 -0.94 23.00
C ASN A 626 4.24 -2.42 22.58
N TRP A 627 4.69 -3.32 23.45
CA TRP A 627 4.81 -4.75 23.19
C TRP A 627 3.74 -5.57 23.88
N GLU A 628 2.97 -4.98 24.80
CA GLU A 628 1.83 -5.60 25.47
C GLU A 628 0.76 -6.08 24.48
N GLY A 629 0.39 -7.35 24.60
CA GLY A 629 -0.59 -7.97 23.74
C GLY A 629 -0.11 -8.15 22.28
N ALA A 630 1.17 -7.91 21.97
CA ALA A 630 1.64 -7.89 20.58
C ALA A 630 1.58 -9.29 19.94
N LYS A 631 1.99 -10.32 20.67
CA LYS A 631 1.92 -11.71 20.21
C LYS A 631 0.46 -12.14 20.07
N GLU A 632 -0.36 -11.84 21.07
CA GLU A 632 -1.79 -12.16 21.13
C GLU A 632 -2.54 -11.54 19.95
N LYS A 633 -2.25 -10.27 19.61
CA LYS A 633 -2.81 -9.59 18.43
C LYS A 633 -2.37 -10.26 17.12
N VAL A 634 -1.13 -10.74 17.03
CA VAL A 634 -0.63 -11.50 15.87
C VAL A 634 -1.37 -12.84 15.76
N CYS A 635 -1.41 -13.63 16.84
CA CYS A 635 -2.11 -14.91 16.88
C CYS A 635 -3.60 -14.76 16.58
N ALA A 636 -4.26 -13.72 17.11
CA ALA A 636 -5.66 -13.41 16.86
C ALA A 636 -5.92 -12.96 15.41
N ARG A 637 -4.94 -12.38 14.71
CA ARG A 637 -5.06 -12.12 13.27
C ARG A 637 -4.87 -13.40 12.46
N LEU A 638 -3.86 -14.20 12.77
CA LEU A 638 -3.60 -15.48 12.10
C LEU A 638 -4.77 -16.46 12.26
N SER A 639 -5.39 -16.51 13.44
CA SER A 639 -6.52 -17.41 13.74
C SER A 639 -7.72 -17.18 12.83
N LYS A 640 -8.00 -15.94 12.42
CA LYS A 640 -9.08 -15.60 11.47
C LYS A 640 -8.93 -16.25 10.10
N TRP A 641 -7.72 -16.68 9.75
CA TRP A 641 -7.39 -17.27 8.45
C TRP A 641 -7.19 -18.79 8.52
N LYS A 642 -7.14 -19.37 9.73
CA LYS A 642 -6.89 -20.80 9.92
C LYS A 642 -7.91 -21.69 9.19
N TRP A 643 -9.17 -21.28 9.12
CA TRP A 643 -10.23 -22.03 8.42
C TRP A 643 -9.98 -22.17 6.91
N LEU A 644 -9.26 -21.21 6.29
CA LEU A 644 -8.98 -21.21 4.85
C LEU A 644 -7.62 -21.87 4.52
N LEU A 645 -6.78 -22.18 5.53
CA LEU A 645 -5.45 -22.77 5.33
C LEU A 645 -5.44 -24.01 4.42
N PRO A 646 -6.38 -24.97 4.53
CA PRO A 646 -6.39 -26.15 3.66
C PRO A 646 -6.60 -25.83 2.17
N GLN A 647 -7.20 -24.67 1.88
CA GLN A 647 -7.52 -24.23 0.53
C GLN A 647 -6.49 -23.24 -0.04
N MET A 648 -5.71 -22.61 0.83
CA MET A 648 -4.75 -21.55 0.48
C MET A 648 -3.40 -22.11 0.03
N SER A 649 -2.87 -21.56 -1.07
CA SER A 649 -1.51 -21.86 -1.53
C SER A 649 -0.45 -21.30 -0.58
N TYR A 650 0.80 -21.78 -0.68
CA TYR A 650 1.91 -21.21 0.10
C TYR A 650 2.11 -19.72 -0.19
N ARG A 651 1.87 -19.28 -1.43
CA ARG A 651 1.87 -17.86 -1.79
C ARG A 651 0.78 -17.06 -1.09
N GLY A 652 -0.43 -17.61 -0.99
CA GLY A 652 -1.52 -16.98 -0.23
C GLY A 652 -1.19 -16.87 1.26
N ARG A 653 -0.56 -17.90 1.83
CA ARG A 653 -0.16 -17.88 3.25
C ARG A 653 0.91 -16.83 3.53
N VAL A 654 1.93 -16.74 2.67
CA VAL A 654 2.95 -15.68 2.73
C VAL A 654 2.32 -14.30 2.61
N LEU A 655 1.33 -14.15 1.72
CA LEU A 655 0.63 -12.89 1.54
C LEU A 655 -0.08 -12.43 2.82
N VAL A 656 -0.82 -13.32 3.50
CA VAL A 656 -1.45 -13.04 4.81
C VAL A 656 -0.38 -12.65 5.83
N ALA A 657 0.64 -13.50 5.99
CA ALA A 657 1.70 -13.31 6.97
C ALA A 657 2.42 -11.97 6.78
N ASN A 658 2.86 -11.66 5.56
CA ASN A 658 3.63 -10.45 5.28
C ASN A 658 2.75 -9.20 5.35
N THR A 659 1.55 -9.23 4.75
CA THR A 659 0.76 -8.01 4.49
C THR A 659 -0.19 -7.67 5.61
N LEU A 660 -0.77 -8.66 6.29
CA LEU A 660 -1.78 -8.42 7.35
C LEU A 660 -1.22 -8.57 8.76
N VAL A 661 -0.16 -9.35 8.93
CA VAL A 661 0.35 -9.71 10.25
C VAL A 661 1.63 -8.93 10.54
N ALA A 662 2.69 -9.23 9.79
CA ALA A 662 4.01 -8.62 10.01
C ALA A 662 4.01 -7.10 9.79
N SER A 663 3.24 -6.61 8.81
CA SER A 663 3.08 -5.18 8.51
C SER A 663 2.72 -4.31 9.72
N THR A 664 2.02 -4.89 10.69
CA THR A 664 1.51 -4.17 11.86
C THR A 664 2.55 -3.99 12.97
N LEU A 665 3.72 -4.60 12.80
CA LEU A 665 4.85 -4.48 13.70
C LEU A 665 5.83 -3.38 13.24
N TRP A 666 5.86 -3.04 11.94
CA TRP A 666 6.86 -2.15 11.34
C TRP A 666 6.95 -0.78 12.00
N HIS A 667 5.81 -0.14 12.27
CA HIS A 667 5.77 1.18 12.88
C HIS A 667 6.58 1.25 14.19
N ARG A 668 6.41 0.26 15.06
CA ARG A 668 7.11 0.16 16.36
C ARG A 668 8.56 -0.31 16.18
N LEU A 669 8.78 -1.34 15.38
CA LEU A 669 10.11 -1.91 15.15
C LEU A 669 11.08 -0.96 14.46
N MET A 670 10.58 0.02 13.69
CA MET A 670 11.44 1.06 13.09
C MET A 670 12.05 1.99 14.14
N ALA A 671 11.34 2.33 15.23
CA ALA A 671 11.79 3.29 16.24
C ALA A 671 12.34 2.67 17.54
N LEU A 672 11.89 1.46 17.87
CA LEU A 672 12.19 0.82 19.15
C LEU A 672 12.86 -0.52 18.96
N THR A 673 13.64 -0.91 19.97
CA THR A 673 14.22 -2.25 20.09
C THR A 673 13.21 -3.15 20.83
N PRO A 674 12.79 -4.28 20.24
CA PRO A 674 11.86 -5.20 20.89
C PRO A 674 12.53 -5.94 22.05
N PRO A 675 11.75 -6.43 23.04
CA PRO A 675 12.25 -7.30 24.10
C PRO A 675 12.88 -8.58 23.53
N ARG A 676 13.82 -9.15 24.29
CA ARG A 676 14.43 -10.46 23.97
C ARG A 676 13.32 -11.51 23.79
N ASN A 677 13.51 -12.43 22.85
CA ASN A 677 12.61 -13.54 22.53
C ASN A 677 11.22 -13.19 21.95
N LEU A 678 10.77 -11.93 22.00
CA LEU A 678 9.47 -11.56 21.42
C LEU A 678 9.45 -11.78 19.89
N VAL A 679 10.51 -11.34 19.22
CA VAL A 679 10.65 -11.46 17.76
C VAL A 679 10.70 -12.91 17.32
N SER A 680 11.49 -13.75 18.01
CA SER A 680 11.58 -15.19 17.68
C SER A 680 10.26 -15.90 17.95
N SER A 681 9.57 -15.58 19.04
CA SER A 681 8.25 -16.15 19.36
C SER A 681 7.21 -15.79 18.29
N ILE A 682 7.14 -14.53 17.85
CA ILE A 682 6.22 -14.11 16.79
C ILE A 682 6.62 -14.73 15.44
N GLN A 683 7.92 -14.81 15.15
CA GLN A 683 8.41 -15.44 13.93
C GLN A 683 8.01 -16.92 13.86
N GLN A 684 8.04 -17.63 14.99
CA GLN A 684 7.61 -19.02 15.08
C GLN A 684 6.12 -19.16 14.74
N GLU A 685 5.24 -18.34 15.31
CA GLU A 685 3.79 -18.35 15.00
C GLU A 685 3.52 -18.12 13.50
N ILE A 686 4.31 -17.26 12.85
CA ILE A 686 4.21 -17.01 11.41
C ILE A 686 4.65 -18.23 10.59
N VAL A 687 5.74 -18.89 11.00
CA VAL A 687 6.23 -20.12 10.37
C VAL A 687 5.22 -21.26 10.56
N ASP A 688 4.67 -21.40 11.77
CA ASP A 688 3.66 -22.42 12.10
C ASP A 688 2.38 -22.20 11.30
N PHE A 689 1.97 -20.95 11.08
CA PHE A 689 0.84 -20.63 10.20
C PHE A 689 1.13 -20.94 8.72
N PHE A 690 2.37 -20.73 8.27
CA PHE A 690 2.76 -21.06 6.90
C PHE A 690 2.61 -22.56 6.63
N TRP A 691 2.91 -23.41 7.60
CA TRP A 691 2.75 -24.85 7.49
C TRP A 691 1.35 -25.34 7.89
N SER A 692 0.90 -26.44 7.30
CA SER A 692 -0.39 -27.08 7.67
C SER A 692 -0.19 -28.55 8.01
N GLY A 693 0.99 -28.89 8.54
CA GLY A 693 1.43 -30.25 8.85
C GLY A 693 2.95 -30.30 9.05
N ARG A 694 3.50 -31.51 9.25
CA ARG A 694 4.95 -31.71 9.45
C ARG A 694 5.74 -31.30 8.19
N HIS A 695 6.88 -30.65 8.41
CA HIS A 695 7.83 -30.23 7.37
C HIS A 695 9.26 -30.35 7.91
N TRP A 696 10.24 -30.40 7.01
CA TRP A 696 11.67 -30.41 7.35
C TRP A 696 12.48 -29.39 6.54
N VAL A 697 11.80 -28.50 5.81
CA VAL A 697 12.46 -27.33 5.22
C VAL A 697 12.80 -26.35 6.34
N ARG A 698 14.07 -25.95 6.43
CA ARG A 698 14.54 -24.96 7.40
C ARG A 698 13.82 -23.62 7.14
N ALA A 699 13.39 -22.94 8.19
CA ALA A 699 12.65 -21.68 8.07
C ALA A 699 13.42 -20.61 7.29
N ALA A 700 14.76 -20.57 7.43
CA ALA A 700 15.64 -19.69 6.68
C ALA A 700 15.46 -19.78 5.15
N ALA A 701 15.18 -20.97 4.61
CA ALA A 701 14.95 -21.15 3.18
C ALA A 701 13.63 -20.48 2.72
N LEU A 702 12.62 -20.42 3.60
CA LEU A 702 11.34 -19.75 3.29
C LEU A 702 11.53 -18.23 3.12
N TYR A 703 12.50 -17.65 3.82
CA TYR A 703 12.75 -16.21 3.83
C TYR A 703 13.42 -15.71 2.56
N LEU A 704 14.13 -16.59 1.84
CA LEU A 704 14.84 -16.24 0.61
C LEU A 704 13.88 -15.74 -0.48
N PRO A 705 14.36 -14.91 -1.42
CA PRO A 705 13.59 -14.49 -2.57
C PRO A 705 13.10 -15.69 -3.40
N LEU A 706 11.94 -15.53 -4.04
CA LEU A 706 11.39 -16.52 -5.00
C LEU A 706 12.36 -16.88 -6.13
N ALA A 707 13.26 -15.96 -6.50
CA ALA A 707 14.26 -16.19 -7.54
C ALA A 707 15.36 -17.20 -7.10
N GLU A 708 15.52 -17.40 -5.79
CA GLU A 708 16.55 -18.22 -5.16
C GLU A 708 15.95 -19.46 -4.48
N GLY A 709 14.69 -19.78 -4.80
CA GLY A 709 14.01 -20.96 -4.29
C GLY A 709 13.31 -20.79 -2.94
N GLY A 710 13.31 -19.60 -2.35
CA GLY A 710 12.50 -19.33 -1.17
C GLY A 710 11.04 -19.00 -1.50
N GLN A 711 10.25 -18.72 -0.47
CA GLN A 711 8.83 -18.34 -0.58
C GLN A 711 8.60 -16.83 -0.39
N GLY A 712 9.65 -16.08 -0.06
CA GLY A 712 9.54 -14.66 0.28
C GLY A 712 8.78 -14.40 1.60
N LEU A 713 8.75 -15.38 2.51
CA LEU A 713 8.19 -15.17 3.85
C LEU A 713 9.04 -14.14 4.60
N ILE A 714 8.42 -13.17 5.25
CA ILE A 714 9.21 -12.12 5.91
C ILE A 714 9.93 -12.69 7.14
N CYS A 715 11.23 -12.41 7.24
CA CYS A 715 12.02 -12.61 8.45
C CYS A 715 12.01 -11.30 9.24
N ILE A 716 11.36 -11.28 10.40
CA ILE A 716 11.20 -10.07 11.21
C ILE A 716 12.57 -9.53 11.64
N GLN A 717 13.50 -10.39 12.06
CA GLN A 717 14.86 -9.98 12.45
C GLN A 717 15.61 -9.32 11.30
N SER A 718 15.55 -9.90 10.11
CA SER A 718 16.16 -9.32 8.90
C SER A 718 15.50 -7.99 8.51
N LYS A 719 14.19 -7.87 8.76
CA LYS A 719 13.47 -6.62 8.52
C LYS A 719 13.90 -5.52 9.49
N ILE A 720 14.09 -5.84 10.77
CA ILE A 720 14.64 -4.90 11.78
C ILE A 720 16.02 -4.42 11.33
N ALA A 721 16.93 -5.33 10.99
CA ALA A 721 18.26 -4.97 10.49
C ALA A 721 18.19 -4.05 9.27
N SER A 722 17.29 -4.31 8.31
CA SER A 722 17.11 -3.43 7.15
C SER A 722 16.61 -2.02 7.53
N PHE A 723 15.78 -1.89 8.57
CA PHE A 723 15.38 -0.58 9.09
C PHE A 723 16.54 0.15 9.74
N ARG A 724 17.37 -0.57 10.52
CA ARG A 724 18.57 -0.02 11.16
C ARG A 724 19.60 0.44 10.14
N LEU A 725 19.89 -0.36 9.11
CA LEU A 725 20.75 0.04 7.99
C LEU A 725 20.21 1.28 7.27
N ARG A 726 18.89 1.37 7.08
CA ARG A 726 18.30 2.60 6.53
C ARG A 726 18.54 3.80 7.44
N THR A 727 18.42 3.65 8.76
CA THR A 727 18.80 4.71 9.71
C THR A 727 20.27 5.10 9.55
N VAL A 728 21.19 4.14 9.34
CA VAL A 728 22.61 4.44 9.07
C VAL A 728 22.79 5.23 7.78
N SER A 729 22.13 4.81 6.69
CA SER A 729 22.19 5.55 5.42
C SER A 729 21.79 7.01 5.61
N ARG A 730 20.76 7.29 6.42
CA ARG A 730 20.36 8.67 6.73
C ARG A 730 21.36 9.40 7.62
N LEU A 731 21.96 8.72 8.60
CA LEU A 731 22.99 9.30 9.48
C LEU A 731 24.28 9.68 8.73
N LEU A 732 24.62 8.93 7.68
CA LEU A 732 25.85 9.12 6.91
C LEU A 732 25.68 10.11 5.75
N TYR A 733 24.55 10.05 5.03
CA TYR A 733 24.38 10.73 3.74
C TYR A 733 23.27 11.78 3.69
N ASP A 734 22.28 11.75 4.60
CA ASP A 734 21.22 12.76 4.59
C ASP A 734 21.66 13.98 5.40
N CYS A 735 21.41 15.17 4.88
CA CYS A 735 21.32 16.41 5.63
C CYS A 735 19.83 16.82 5.66
N GLY A 736 19.30 17.27 6.79
CA GLY A 736 17.94 17.85 6.83
C GLY A 736 17.09 17.48 8.05
N PRO A 737 16.83 16.20 8.38
CA PRO A 737 15.95 15.87 9.49
C PRO A 737 16.50 16.33 10.85
N SER A 738 15.68 17.03 11.64
CA SER A 738 16.07 17.58 12.96
C SER A 738 16.58 16.53 13.96
N TRP A 739 16.07 15.29 13.89
CA TRP A 739 16.53 14.19 14.73
C TRP A 739 17.98 13.77 14.48
N LEU A 740 18.54 14.05 13.29
CA LEU A 740 19.93 13.70 13.00
C LEU A 740 20.88 14.41 13.97
N ASN A 741 20.62 15.66 14.33
CA ASN A 741 21.47 16.41 15.26
C ASN A 741 21.52 15.74 16.65
N PHE A 742 20.37 15.27 17.15
CA PHE A 742 20.28 14.54 18.41
C PHE A 742 20.90 13.14 18.33
N GLY A 743 20.70 12.46 17.20
CA GLY A 743 21.37 11.18 16.96
C GLY A 743 22.90 11.31 16.90
N LYS A 744 23.41 12.36 16.26
CA LYS A 744 24.84 12.70 16.22
C LYS A 744 25.38 12.95 17.62
N LEU A 745 24.65 13.67 18.47
CA LEU A 745 25.02 13.90 19.88
C LEU A 745 25.11 12.60 20.68
N LEU A 746 24.10 11.74 20.59
CA LEU A 746 24.09 10.46 21.29
C LEU A 746 25.26 9.58 20.83
N LEU A 747 25.57 9.56 19.53
CA LEU A 747 26.70 8.82 18.99
C LEU A 747 28.05 9.40 19.43
N ARG A 748 28.22 10.73 19.44
CA ARG A 748 29.46 11.41 19.88
C ARG A 748 29.86 11.09 21.33
N SER A 749 28.92 10.68 22.17
CA SER A 749 29.21 10.24 23.55
C SER A 749 30.18 9.04 23.59
N VAL A 750 30.32 8.29 22.50
CA VAL A 750 31.19 7.10 22.41
C VAL A 750 32.59 7.47 21.96
N GLY A 751 33.55 7.46 22.91
CA GLY A 751 34.98 7.43 22.63
C GLY A 751 35.60 8.64 21.91
N ARG A 752 34.84 9.73 21.71
CA ARG A 752 35.26 10.96 21.00
C ARG A 752 35.77 10.72 19.57
N PHE A 753 35.26 9.68 18.90
CA PHE A 753 35.65 9.37 17.52
C PHE A 753 34.89 10.19 16.47
N GLY A 754 33.79 10.83 16.85
CA GLY A 754 32.83 11.45 15.95
C GLY A 754 31.61 10.54 15.73
N HIS A 755 30.65 10.96 14.89
CA HIS A 755 29.39 10.23 14.69
C HIS A 755 29.43 9.32 13.46
N LYS A 756 30.02 9.76 12.34
CA LYS A 756 30.14 8.95 11.11
C LYS A 756 31.26 7.91 11.26
N GLN A 757 32.29 8.27 12.01
CA GLN A 757 33.48 7.47 12.26
C GLN A 757 33.20 6.17 13.00
N LEU A 758 32.21 6.13 13.89
CA LEU A 758 31.84 4.91 14.60
C LEU A 758 31.46 3.77 13.66
N PHE A 759 30.95 4.09 12.47
CA PHE A 759 30.60 3.11 11.44
C PHE A 759 31.83 2.59 10.66
N LEU A 760 33.02 3.12 10.92
CA LEU A 760 34.28 2.73 10.29
C LEU A 760 35.18 1.91 11.22
N LEU A 761 34.82 1.83 12.50
CA LEU A 761 35.61 1.19 13.55
C LEU A 761 35.28 -0.31 13.67
N ASN A 762 36.24 -1.09 14.14
CA ASN A 762 36.02 -2.49 14.47
C ASN A 762 35.12 -2.62 15.73
N PRO A 763 34.11 -3.52 15.70
CA PRO A 763 33.11 -3.62 16.76
C PRO A 763 33.65 -4.13 18.09
N GLU A 764 34.67 -4.99 18.08
CA GLU A 764 35.25 -5.60 19.29
C GLU A 764 36.00 -4.60 20.17
N GLU A 765 36.35 -3.44 19.62
CA GLU A 765 37.14 -2.42 20.30
C GLU A 765 36.28 -1.19 20.71
N LEU A 766 34.95 -1.26 20.52
CA LEU A 766 33.99 -0.22 20.88
C LEU A 766 33.27 -0.53 22.20
N ASP A 767 33.39 0.37 23.18
CA ASP A 767 32.54 0.35 24.37
C ASP A 767 31.18 1.02 24.07
N LEU A 768 30.12 0.21 24.02
CA LEU A 768 28.75 0.65 23.72
C LEU A 768 27.91 0.90 24.98
N SER A 769 28.48 0.78 26.18
CA SER A 769 27.73 0.84 27.45
C SER A 769 26.98 2.16 27.69
N GLY A 770 27.46 3.26 27.10
CA GLY A 770 26.82 4.58 27.17
C GLY A 770 25.73 4.86 26.12
N LEU A 771 25.54 3.97 25.13
CA LEU A 771 24.56 4.18 24.06
C LEU A 771 23.16 3.69 24.43
N THR A 772 22.16 4.34 23.84
CA THR A 772 20.77 3.90 23.98
C THR A 772 20.58 2.51 23.31
N PRO A 773 19.60 1.71 23.77
CA PRO A 773 19.32 0.40 23.17
C PRO A 773 18.99 0.47 21.67
N PHE A 774 18.49 1.62 21.20
CA PHE A 774 18.23 1.84 19.78
C PHE A 774 19.53 1.97 18.99
N TYR A 775 20.41 2.91 19.34
CA TYR A 775 21.67 3.13 18.62
C TYR A 775 22.63 1.94 18.75
N THR A 776 22.60 1.25 19.89
CA THR A 776 23.29 -0.04 20.04
C THR A 776 22.82 -1.04 18.99
N SER A 777 21.50 -1.18 18.79
CA SER A 777 20.96 -2.06 17.74
C SER A 777 21.26 -1.58 16.31
N VAL A 778 21.43 -0.26 16.10
CA VAL A 778 21.86 0.31 14.82
C VAL A 778 23.28 -0.11 14.49
N LEU A 779 24.21 0.06 15.43
CA LEU A 779 25.61 -0.35 15.27
C LEU A 779 25.72 -1.88 15.15
N GLN A 780 24.99 -2.66 15.94
CA GLN A 780 25.00 -4.13 15.80
C GLN A 780 24.55 -4.58 14.41
N ALA A 781 23.50 -3.97 13.86
CA ALA A 781 23.04 -4.27 12.50
C ALA A 781 24.09 -3.87 11.46
N TRP A 782 24.75 -2.73 11.63
CA TRP A 782 25.84 -2.28 10.76
C TRP A 782 27.00 -3.27 10.75
N HIS A 783 27.54 -3.63 11.91
CA HIS A 783 28.70 -4.53 12.04
C HIS A 783 28.41 -5.98 11.64
N THR A 784 27.16 -6.31 11.33
CA THR A 784 26.81 -7.61 10.72
C THR A 784 27.26 -7.68 9.24
N PHE A 785 27.60 -6.56 8.60
CA PHE A 785 28.01 -6.49 7.19
C PHE A 785 29.42 -5.93 7.05
N LYS A 786 30.06 -6.22 5.92
CA LYS A 786 31.38 -5.68 5.58
C LYS A 786 31.22 -4.54 4.59
N PHE A 787 31.67 -3.36 4.99
CA PHE A 787 31.65 -2.15 4.17
C PHE A 787 33.07 -1.82 3.72
N THR A 788 33.25 -1.59 2.42
CA THR A 788 34.54 -1.21 1.81
C THR A 788 34.37 0.11 1.05
N ARG A 789 35.44 0.90 0.93
CA ARG A 789 35.43 2.12 0.10
C ARG A 789 35.24 1.71 -1.37
N ALA A 790 34.39 2.45 -2.10
CA ALA A 790 34.19 2.21 -3.52
C ALA A 790 35.50 2.47 -4.30
N THR A 791 35.82 1.63 -5.29
CA THR A 791 37.10 1.72 -6.01
C THR A 791 37.23 2.94 -6.93
N SER A 792 36.12 3.60 -7.26
CA SER A 792 36.04 4.78 -8.13
C SER A 792 35.92 6.11 -7.38
N GLU A 793 36.03 6.11 -6.05
CA GLU A 793 35.81 7.31 -5.24
C GLU A 793 37.00 8.27 -5.32
N MET A 794 36.75 9.56 -5.58
CA MET A 794 37.78 10.60 -5.54
C MET A 794 38.11 11.00 -4.09
N PRO A 795 39.38 11.32 -3.77
CA PRO A 795 39.75 11.85 -2.47
C PRO A 795 38.98 13.14 -2.14
N GLY A 796 38.54 13.28 -0.90
CA GLY A 796 37.88 14.48 -0.40
C GLY A 796 38.23 14.75 1.06
N MET A 797 37.71 15.85 1.63
CA MET A 797 38.02 16.27 3.01
C MET A 797 37.70 15.21 4.07
N TRP A 798 36.82 14.25 3.76
CA TRP A 798 36.54 13.09 4.61
C TRP A 798 37.78 12.21 4.90
N VAL A 799 38.84 12.28 4.09
CA VAL A 799 40.08 11.53 4.34
C VAL A 799 40.71 11.93 5.68
N PHE A 800 40.68 13.23 6.01
CA PHE A 800 41.16 13.72 7.30
C PHE A 800 40.25 13.29 8.46
N GLU A 801 38.99 12.98 8.18
CA GLU A 801 38.00 12.49 9.14
C GLU A 801 38.10 10.98 9.40
N GLU A 802 38.97 10.25 8.70
CA GLU A 802 39.22 8.82 8.93
C GLU A 802 39.81 8.57 10.33
N PRO A 803 39.27 7.60 11.10
CA PRO A 803 39.83 7.26 12.40
C PRO A 803 41.23 6.67 12.28
N LEU A 804 42.12 7.04 13.21
CA LEU A 804 43.47 6.47 13.31
C LEU A 804 43.48 5.05 13.85
N PHE A 805 42.57 4.74 14.77
CA PHE A 805 42.50 3.47 15.48
C PHE A 805 41.35 2.63 14.96
N PHE A 806 41.51 1.30 15.02
CA PHE A 806 40.46 0.32 14.70
C PHE A 806 39.82 0.48 13.31
N ASN A 807 40.49 1.17 12.38
CA ASN A 807 40.02 1.43 11.04
C ASN A 807 40.47 0.31 10.11
N GLY A 808 39.55 -0.32 9.39
CA GLY A 808 39.86 -1.39 8.44
C GLY A 808 40.79 -0.96 7.29
N LEU A 809 40.89 0.35 7.02
CA LEU A 809 41.75 0.95 5.99
C LEU A 809 43.20 1.14 6.47
N LEU A 810 43.42 1.36 7.77
CA LEU A 810 44.75 1.62 8.34
C LEU A 810 45.28 0.40 9.07
N ARG A 811 46.40 -0.17 8.60
CA ARG A 811 47.13 -1.26 9.27
C ARG A 811 48.53 -0.81 9.69
N ALA A 812 48.61 0.11 10.65
CA ALA A 812 49.87 0.51 11.26
C ALA A 812 50.23 -0.42 12.44
N ARG A 813 51.45 -0.93 12.48
CA ARG A 813 51.91 -1.87 13.52
C ARG A 813 52.13 -1.16 14.85
N THR A 814 52.66 0.05 14.80
CA THR A 814 52.87 0.91 15.99
C THR A 814 51.58 1.26 16.71
N LEU A 815 50.48 1.43 15.97
CA LEU A 815 49.15 1.71 16.53
C LEU A 815 48.46 0.48 17.14
N GLN A 816 49.06 -0.71 17.14
CA GLN A 816 48.54 -1.88 17.87
C GLN A 816 48.79 -1.80 19.38
N SER A 817 49.75 -0.98 19.82
CA SER A 817 50.07 -0.80 21.24
C SER A 817 48.90 -0.13 21.98
N ALA A 818 48.32 -0.84 22.96
CA ALA A 818 47.22 -0.34 23.76
C ALA A 818 47.58 0.93 24.55
N SER A 819 48.81 1.04 25.06
CA SER A 819 49.27 2.23 25.79
C SER A 819 49.35 3.45 24.89
N LEU A 820 49.96 3.32 23.70
CA LEU A 820 50.09 4.41 22.74
C LEU A 820 48.73 4.89 22.22
N ARG A 821 47.80 3.96 21.95
CA ARG A 821 46.42 4.31 21.56
C ARG A 821 45.71 5.13 22.64
N THR A 822 45.81 4.71 23.89
CA THR A 822 45.20 5.43 25.02
C THR A 822 45.81 6.82 25.17
N SER A 823 47.14 6.93 25.15
CA SER A 823 47.88 8.19 25.20
C SER A 823 47.50 9.17 24.09
N LEU A 824 47.40 8.71 22.83
CA LEU A 824 47.00 9.56 21.71
C LEU A 824 45.52 9.96 21.79
N ARG A 825 44.65 9.06 22.24
CA ARG A 825 43.22 9.33 22.44
C ARG A 825 43.00 10.38 23.54
N GLU A 826 43.70 10.27 24.66
CA GLU A 826 43.67 11.27 25.74
C GLU A 826 44.22 12.63 25.29
N ALA A 827 45.22 12.61 24.41
CA ALA A 827 45.72 13.82 23.77
C ALA A 827 44.76 14.42 22.72
N GLY A 828 43.65 13.77 22.38
CA GLY A 828 42.70 14.20 21.35
C GLY A 828 43.13 13.91 19.91
N CYS A 829 44.16 13.09 19.69
CA CYS A 829 44.60 12.67 18.36
C CYS A 829 43.92 11.35 17.97
N THR A 830 42.72 11.46 17.38
CA THR A 830 41.87 10.30 17.03
C THR A 830 41.66 10.08 15.53
N LYS A 831 42.00 11.07 14.68
CA LYS A 831 41.71 11.11 13.24
C LYS A 831 42.97 11.44 12.43
N ILE A 832 43.00 11.08 11.15
CA ILE A 832 44.14 11.38 10.26
C ILE A 832 44.44 12.89 10.25
N GLY A 833 43.41 13.73 10.19
CA GLY A 833 43.56 15.20 10.21
C GLY A 833 44.29 15.72 11.44
N HIS A 834 44.02 15.17 12.64
CA HIS A 834 44.74 15.53 13.86
C HIS A 834 46.23 15.22 13.77
N LEU A 835 46.57 14.06 13.21
CA LEU A 835 47.95 13.62 13.04
C LEU A 835 48.68 14.48 11.99
N MET A 836 48.04 14.77 10.86
CA MET A 836 48.63 15.59 9.78
C MET A 836 48.77 17.06 10.21
N LYS A 837 47.79 17.61 10.93
CA LYS A 837 47.89 18.97 11.49
C LYS A 837 49.02 19.08 12.53
N ALA A 838 49.23 18.03 13.33
CA ALA A 838 50.37 17.96 14.25
C ALA A 838 51.72 17.84 13.51
N LYS A 839 51.77 17.12 12.37
CA LYS A 839 52.95 17.04 11.50
C LYS A 839 53.29 18.39 10.88
N ALA A 840 52.29 19.13 10.41
CA ALA A 840 52.47 20.45 9.79
C ALA A 840 52.86 21.54 10.79
N THR A 841 52.34 21.49 12.03
CA THR A 841 52.59 22.51 13.05
C THR A 841 53.77 22.17 13.98
N SER A 842 53.63 21.14 14.82
CA SER A 842 54.69 20.66 15.73
C SER A 842 54.37 19.30 16.36
N LEU A 843 55.13 18.26 15.98
CA LEU A 843 55.04 16.93 16.61
C LEU A 843 55.48 16.93 18.09
N GLU A 844 56.30 17.90 18.49
CA GLU A 844 56.75 18.06 19.88
C GLU A 844 55.60 18.50 20.80
N ALA A 845 54.68 19.33 20.30
CA ALA A 845 53.47 19.69 21.04
C ALA A 845 52.55 18.48 21.26
N LEU A 846 52.40 17.61 20.25
CA LEU A 846 51.64 16.37 20.36
C LEU A 846 52.31 15.38 21.32
N ARG A 847 53.64 15.26 21.29
CA ARG A 847 54.42 14.43 22.24
C ARG A 847 54.12 14.84 23.69
N ARG A 848 54.15 16.14 23.99
CA ARG A 848 53.87 16.66 25.35
C ARG A 848 52.44 16.36 25.80
N ARG A 849 51.45 16.55 24.91
CA ARG A 849 50.04 16.25 25.18
C ARG A 849 49.74 14.76 25.36
N SER A 850 50.45 13.90 24.63
CA SER A 850 50.28 12.44 24.66
C SER A 850 51.18 11.72 25.65
N ASN A 851 52.09 12.43 26.31
CA ASN A 851 53.12 11.86 27.20
C ASN A 851 53.92 10.71 26.55
N THR A 852 54.20 10.83 25.25
CA THR A 852 54.93 9.80 24.49
C THR A 852 56.45 9.92 24.73
N SER A 853 57.14 8.79 24.91
CA SER A 853 58.56 8.75 25.32
C SER A 853 59.54 9.34 24.29
N SER A 854 59.23 9.31 22.99
CA SER A 854 60.11 9.81 21.92
C SER A 854 59.33 10.35 20.71
N ILE A 855 59.82 11.45 20.12
CA ILE A 855 59.28 12.01 18.86
C ILE A 855 59.39 10.98 17.73
N ARG A 856 60.43 10.14 17.74
CA ARG A 856 60.65 9.09 16.72
C ARG A 856 59.48 8.12 16.61
N ILE A 857 58.76 7.89 17.70
CA ILE A 857 57.58 7.02 17.71
C ILE A 857 56.43 7.70 16.94
N LEU A 858 56.21 9.00 17.15
CA LEU A 858 55.18 9.75 16.42
C LEU A 858 55.51 9.90 14.94
N ASP A 859 56.78 10.14 14.59
CA ASP A 859 57.24 10.17 13.21
C ASP A 859 57.04 8.82 12.50
N GLN A 860 57.31 7.71 13.22
CA GLN A 860 57.04 6.36 12.72
C GLN A 860 55.53 6.12 12.51
N VAL A 861 54.67 6.60 13.42
CA VAL A 861 53.21 6.53 13.27
C VAL A 861 52.75 7.28 12.01
N VAL A 862 53.25 8.50 11.78
CA VAL A 862 52.95 9.27 10.56
C VAL A 862 53.34 8.49 9.31
N LYS A 863 54.57 7.95 9.27
CA LYS A 863 55.06 7.14 8.13
C LYS A 863 54.21 5.91 7.88
N GLU A 864 53.86 5.16 8.93
CA GLU A 864 53.02 3.96 8.81
C GLU A 864 51.59 4.28 8.36
N VAL A 865 50.99 5.37 8.85
CA VAL A 865 49.66 5.81 8.44
C VAL A 865 49.67 6.26 6.97
N CYS A 866 50.62 7.09 6.55
CA CYS A 866 50.76 7.49 5.14
C CYS A 866 50.98 6.27 4.23
N ALA A 867 51.86 5.33 4.64
CA ALA A 867 52.16 4.13 3.86
C ALA A 867 50.94 3.19 3.73
N ALA A 868 50.04 3.17 4.71
CA ALA A 868 48.82 2.36 4.69
C ALA A 868 47.74 2.91 3.73
N LEU A 869 47.79 4.21 3.39
CA LEU A 869 46.83 4.84 2.48
C LEU A 869 47.13 4.47 1.00
N PRO A 870 46.09 4.24 0.16
CA PRO A 870 46.22 4.22 -1.30
C PRO A 870 46.85 5.51 -1.84
N GLU A 871 47.51 5.42 -3.00
CA GLU A 871 48.31 6.52 -3.58
C GLU A 871 47.54 7.83 -3.72
N SER A 872 46.30 7.79 -4.22
CA SER A 872 45.44 8.97 -4.35
C SER A 872 45.03 9.60 -3.01
N LEU A 873 44.75 8.78 -1.99
CA LEU A 873 44.39 9.26 -0.65
C LEU A 873 45.61 9.78 0.11
N ARG A 874 46.79 9.19 -0.13
CA ARG A 874 48.06 9.64 0.46
C ARG A 874 48.44 11.01 -0.06
N ALA A 875 48.41 11.22 -1.38
CA ALA A 875 48.70 12.51 -1.99
C ALA A 875 47.77 13.61 -1.43
N PHE A 876 46.49 13.31 -1.25
CA PHE A 876 45.52 14.24 -0.67
C PHE A 876 45.79 14.52 0.82
N ALA A 877 46.13 13.51 1.62
CA ALA A 877 46.38 13.68 3.04
C ALA A 877 47.70 14.42 3.36
N GLU A 878 48.66 14.41 2.43
CA GLU A 878 49.96 15.09 2.58
C GLU A 878 49.97 16.53 2.08
N ASP A 879 48.89 16.98 1.42
CA ASP A 879 48.70 18.37 0.99
C ASP A 879 48.49 19.29 2.21
N ALA A 880 49.40 20.25 2.37
CA ALA A 880 49.41 21.15 3.52
C ALA A 880 48.24 22.14 3.49
N ASP A 881 47.85 22.64 2.31
CA ASP A 881 46.78 23.64 2.16
C ASP A 881 45.42 23.00 2.49
N LEU A 882 45.19 21.77 2.03
CA LEU A 882 43.98 21.01 2.36
C LEU A 882 43.91 20.66 3.85
N CYS A 883 45.05 20.34 4.48
CA CYS A 883 45.11 20.08 5.92
C CYS A 883 44.80 21.34 6.75
N GLU A 884 45.19 22.53 6.31
CA GLU A 884 44.86 23.79 6.98
C GLU A 884 43.36 24.13 6.87
N GLN A 885 42.75 23.86 5.72
CA GLN A 885 41.31 24.05 5.49
C GLN A 885 40.44 23.04 6.26
N TRP A 886 41.01 21.96 6.77
CA TRP A 886 40.28 20.96 7.54
C TRP A 886 39.89 21.46 8.93
N ILE A 887 38.59 21.33 9.22
CA ILE A 887 37.93 21.66 10.47
C ILE A 887 37.43 20.35 11.06
N GLU A 888 37.84 20.05 12.29
CA GLU A 888 37.38 18.86 13.00
C GLU A 888 35.85 18.82 13.06
N ASP A 889 35.27 17.68 12.71
CA ASP A 889 33.81 17.47 12.77
C ASP A 889 33.01 18.36 11.81
N GLY A 890 33.67 18.92 10.78
CA GLY A 890 33.01 19.61 9.66
C GLY A 890 32.03 18.71 8.90
N ASP A 891 31.02 19.31 8.27
CA ASP A 891 30.00 18.57 7.51
C ASP A 891 30.51 18.19 6.12
N TYR A 892 31.52 17.33 6.09
CA TYR A 892 32.08 16.80 4.85
C TYR A 892 31.24 15.65 4.29
N SER A 893 31.23 15.52 2.96
CA SER A 893 30.59 14.41 2.26
C SER A 893 31.21 13.09 2.71
N PHE A 894 30.36 12.15 3.14
CA PHE A 894 30.83 10.84 3.56
C PHE A 894 31.12 9.98 2.31
N PRO A 895 32.21 9.19 2.29
CA PRO A 895 32.57 8.43 1.10
C PRO A 895 31.52 7.39 0.72
N SER A 896 31.44 7.10 -0.58
CA SER A 896 30.65 5.98 -1.10
C SER A 896 31.17 4.65 -0.56
N LEU A 897 30.28 3.86 0.03
CA LEU A 897 30.60 2.52 0.56
C LEU A 897 30.00 1.43 -0.31
N GLU A 898 30.77 0.41 -0.64
CA GLU A 898 30.26 -0.84 -1.18
C GLU A 898 29.92 -1.81 -0.05
N VAL A 899 28.78 -2.48 -0.17
CA VAL A 899 28.31 -3.43 0.83
C VAL A 899 28.56 -4.85 0.35
N THR A 900 29.34 -5.59 1.11
CA THR A 900 29.54 -7.02 0.91
C THR A 900 28.95 -7.80 2.09
N PRO A 901 28.29 -8.95 1.84
CA PRO A 901 27.91 -9.89 2.89
C PRO A 901 29.14 -10.23 3.76
N ALA A 902 29.05 -10.10 5.09
CA ALA A 902 30.10 -10.59 5.97
C ALA A 902 29.94 -12.09 6.14
N VAL A 903 30.60 -12.86 5.27
CA VAL A 903 30.42 -14.31 5.15
C VAL A 903 31.52 -15.15 5.79
N GLY A 904 32.54 -14.53 6.40
CA GLY A 904 33.66 -15.25 7.04
C GLY A 904 34.34 -16.22 6.07
N ASP A 905 34.61 -17.44 6.53
CA ASP A 905 35.20 -18.54 5.72
C ASP A 905 34.19 -19.25 4.81
N TRP A 906 32.99 -18.70 4.63
CA TRP A 906 32.01 -19.31 3.74
C TRP A 906 32.44 -19.12 2.28
N HIS A 907 32.57 -20.23 1.56
CA HIS A 907 32.85 -20.26 0.14
C HIS A 907 31.60 -20.62 -0.65
N GLU A 908 31.39 -19.94 -1.78
CA GLU A 908 30.27 -20.22 -2.68
C GLU A 908 30.45 -21.59 -3.34
N GLY A 909 29.71 -22.58 -2.85
CA GLY A 909 29.66 -23.92 -3.43
C GLY A 909 28.61 -24.01 -4.54
N ALA A 910 28.93 -24.70 -5.64
CA ALA A 910 27.94 -25.03 -6.66
C ALA A 910 26.78 -25.83 -6.05
N GLY A 911 25.53 -25.39 -6.27
CA GLY A 911 24.33 -26.11 -5.81
C GLY A 911 23.88 -25.81 -4.37
N GLN A 912 24.24 -24.67 -3.77
CA GLN A 912 23.70 -24.19 -2.48
C GLN A 912 22.60 -23.14 -2.64
N LEU A 913 21.56 -23.16 -1.78
CA LEU A 913 20.42 -22.22 -1.85
C LEU A 913 20.84 -20.75 -1.75
N LEU A 914 21.97 -20.49 -1.09
CA LEU A 914 22.51 -19.17 -0.90
C LEU A 914 23.57 -18.90 -1.97
N THR A 915 23.21 -18.13 -2.99
CA THR A 915 24.18 -17.52 -3.91
C THR A 915 24.52 -16.13 -3.41
N LEU A 916 25.80 -15.90 -3.11
CA LEU A 916 26.27 -14.59 -2.67
C LEU A 916 26.52 -13.64 -3.84
N ARG A 917 26.66 -14.17 -5.06
CA ARG A 917 26.65 -13.40 -6.33
C ARG A 917 25.27 -12.84 -6.69
N THR A 918 24.54 -12.31 -5.72
CA THR A 918 23.51 -11.30 -6.01
C THR A 918 24.23 -10.18 -6.77
N PRO A 919 23.70 -9.68 -7.90
CA PRO A 919 24.42 -8.69 -8.71
C PRO A 919 24.88 -7.54 -7.80
N HIS A 920 26.15 -7.15 -7.95
CA HIS A 920 26.81 -6.07 -7.19
C HIS A 920 25.78 -5.04 -6.74
N LEU A 921 25.59 -4.89 -5.41
CA LEU A 921 24.57 -4.01 -4.84
C LEU A 921 24.84 -2.52 -5.10
N GLY A 922 25.88 -2.21 -5.87
CA GLY A 922 26.39 -0.87 -6.09
C GLY A 922 26.89 -0.27 -4.79
N THR A 923 26.77 1.05 -4.69
CA THR A 923 27.03 1.78 -3.45
C THR A 923 25.87 1.62 -2.47
N PHE A 924 26.17 1.68 -1.17
CA PHE A 924 25.19 1.59 -0.09
C PHE A 924 24.10 2.67 -0.22
N GLN A 925 24.46 3.85 -0.71
CA GLN A 925 23.54 4.95 -0.99
C GLN A 925 22.55 4.61 -2.11
N ALA A 926 22.99 3.91 -3.15
CA ALA A 926 22.14 3.50 -4.27
C ALA A 926 21.33 2.22 -3.98
N CYS A 927 21.60 1.54 -2.86
CA CYS A 927 20.98 0.27 -2.55
C CYS A 927 19.50 0.44 -2.18
N GLY A 928 18.60 -0.10 -3.00
CA GLY A 928 17.17 -0.04 -2.76
C GLY A 928 16.71 -0.78 -1.49
N LYS A 929 15.49 -0.46 -1.02
CA LYS A 929 14.91 -1.03 0.22
C LYS A 929 14.73 -2.54 0.17
N LYS A 930 14.46 -3.09 -1.03
CA LYS A 930 14.21 -4.53 -1.21
C LYS A 930 15.54 -5.29 -1.26
N GLU A 931 16.51 -4.71 -1.91
CA GLU A 931 17.88 -5.18 -2.07
C GLU A 931 18.55 -5.26 -0.69
N THR A 932 18.47 -4.18 0.10
CA THR A 932 18.95 -4.12 1.48
C THR A 932 18.32 -5.21 2.35
N TYR A 933 17.00 -5.41 2.24
CA TYR A 933 16.31 -6.47 2.99
C TYR A 933 16.77 -7.88 2.57
N ASN A 934 16.88 -8.14 1.27
CA ASN A 934 17.33 -9.44 0.78
C ASN A 934 18.76 -9.74 1.24
N LEU A 935 19.63 -8.73 1.26
CA LEU A 935 20.98 -8.85 1.82
C LEU A 935 20.93 -9.23 3.31
N CYS A 936 20.08 -8.56 4.11
CA CYS A 936 19.90 -8.89 5.52
C CYS A 936 19.45 -10.34 5.73
N VAL A 937 18.50 -10.81 4.91
CA VAL A 937 18.01 -12.19 4.96
C VAL A 937 19.16 -13.18 4.76
N LYS A 938 20.01 -12.95 3.75
CA LYS A 938 21.13 -13.85 3.44
C LYS A 938 22.15 -13.91 4.57
N VAL A 939 22.61 -12.75 5.05
CA VAL A 939 23.68 -12.67 6.04
C VAL A 939 23.23 -13.19 7.40
N LEU A 940 22.07 -12.75 7.90
CA LEU A 940 21.59 -13.14 9.23
C LEU A 940 21.18 -14.61 9.32
N ASN A 941 20.85 -15.24 8.19
CA ASN A 941 20.47 -16.65 8.14
C ASN A 941 21.59 -17.55 7.59
N LEU A 942 22.79 -17.02 7.35
CA LEU A 942 23.91 -17.75 6.73
C LEU A 942 24.21 -19.07 7.45
N ARG A 943 24.35 -19.04 8.78
CA ARG A 943 24.60 -20.26 9.59
C ARG A 943 23.50 -21.31 9.45
N SER A 944 22.23 -20.87 9.37
CA SER A 944 21.10 -21.78 9.17
C SER A 944 21.05 -22.35 7.75
N LEU A 945 21.58 -21.62 6.76
CA LEU A 945 21.62 -22.00 5.35
C LEU A 945 22.89 -22.76 4.99
N ALA A 946 23.91 -22.75 5.86
CA ALA A 946 25.15 -23.51 5.67
C ALA A 946 24.84 -25.00 5.46
N GLY A 947 25.41 -25.55 4.39
CA GLY A 947 25.22 -26.95 3.97
C GLY A 947 23.84 -27.27 3.38
N VAL A 948 22.92 -26.31 3.25
CA VAL A 948 21.62 -26.55 2.59
C VAL A 948 21.81 -26.50 1.08
N ARG A 949 21.69 -27.67 0.44
CA ARG A 949 21.70 -27.79 -1.03
C ARG A 949 20.44 -27.17 -1.64
N GLU A 950 20.56 -26.60 -2.84
CA GLU A 950 19.44 -26.08 -3.65
C GLU A 950 18.38 -27.16 -3.93
N SER A 951 18.83 -28.39 -4.00
CA SER A 951 18.02 -29.54 -4.33
C SER A 951 18.66 -30.82 -3.81
N ARG A 952 17.84 -31.74 -3.28
CA ARG A 952 18.27 -33.10 -2.97
C ARG A 952 18.59 -33.93 -4.22
N TRP A 953 18.08 -33.50 -5.38
CA TRP A 953 18.18 -34.24 -6.64
C TRP A 953 19.57 -34.22 -7.27
N ALA A 954 20.50 -33.38 -6.80
CA ALA A 954 21.85 -33.31 -7.35
C ALA A 954 22.63 -34.63 -7.23
N GLU A 955 22.32 -35.45 -6.21
CA GLU A 955 22.92 -36.78 -6.05
C GLU A 955 22.46 -37.77 -7.14
N PHE A 956 21.21 -37.62 -7.60
CA PHE A 956 20.61 -38.50 -8.60
C PHE A 956 20.82 -38.01 -10.04
N LEU A 957 20.77 -36.68 -10.27
CA LEU A 957 20.82 -36.05 -11.59
C LEU A 957 22.23 -35.52 -11.96
N GLY A 958 23.20 -35.64 -11.06
CA GLY A 958 24.59 -35.20 -11.25
C GLY A 958 24.90 -33.82 -10.62
N PRO A 959 26.17 -33.53 -10.33
CA PRO A 959 26.60 -32.34 -9.57
C PRO A 959 26.33 -31.00 -10.27
N ASP A 960 26.26 -30.98 -11.61
CA ASP A 960 25.93 -29.79 -12.40
C ASP A 960 24.42 -29.50 -12.50
N SER A 961 23.59 -30.41 -12.01
CA SER A 961 22.14 -30.28 -12.05
C SER A 961 21.65 -29.32 -10.95
N SER A 962 21.30 -28.09 -11.35
CA SER A 962 20.75 -27.09 -10.45
C SER A 962 19.54 -26.39 -11.06
N PRO A 963 18.55 -26.00 -10.24
CA PRO A 963 17.43 -25.18 -10.66
C PRO A 963 17.82 -23.76 -11.10
N LYS A 964 19.11 -23.34 -11.16
CA LYS A 964 19.61 -21.98 -11.52
C LYS A 964 18.63 -21.15 -12.38
N GLY A 965 17.86 -20.26 -11.75
CA GLY A 965 16.91 -19.35 -12.41
C GLY A 965 15.55 -19.94 -12.81
N SER A 966 15.36 -21.26 -12.75
CA SER A 966 14.11 -21.99 -13.06
C SER A 966 13.03 -21.86 -11.98
N TRP A 967 13.37 -21.42 -10.76
CA TRP A 967 12.41 -21.20 -9.67
C TRP A 967 11.23 -20.30 -10.07
N ARG A 968 11.49 -19.29 -10.90
CA ARG A 968 10.45 -18.39 -11.43
C ARG A 968 9.51 -19.10 -12.40
N CYS A 969 9.98 -20.11 -13.12
CA CYS A 969 9.20 -20.86 -14.10
C CYS A 969 8.18 -21.80 -13.45
N LEU A 970 8.48 -22.37 -12.27
CA LEU A 970 7.60 -23.30 -11.54
C LEU A 970 6.21 -22.73 -11.22
N TYR A 971 6.11 -21.40 -11.17
CA TYR A 971 4.90 -20.67 -10.83
C TYR A 971 4.29 -19.89 -12.01
N LYS A 972 4.84 -20.04 -13.21
CA LYS A 972 4.25 -19.42 -14.40
C LYS A 972 3.01 -20.19 -14.82
N LEU A 973 1.99 -19.43 -15.18
CA LEU A 973 0.75 -19.98 -15.74
C LEU A 973 1.07 -20.77 -17.02
N PRO A 974 0.33 -21.85 -17.31
CA PRO A 974 -0.98 -22.22 -16.75
C PRO A 974 -0.95 -23.16 -15.53
N VAL A 975 0.21 -23.39 -14.90
CA VAL A 975 0.37 -24.23 -13.70
C VAL A 975 -0.49 -23.73 -12.55
N GLU A 976 -1.30 -24.63 -11.97
CA GLU A 976 -2.11 -24.32 -10.78
C GLU A 976 -1.25 -24.10 -9.54
N LYS A 977 -1.70 -23.26 -8.60
CA LYS A 977 -0.92 -22.92 -7.40
C LYS A 977 -0.59 -24.14 -6.54
N ARG A 978 -1.53 -25.07 -6.35
CA ARG A 978 -1.29 -26.33 -5.62
C ARG A 978 -0.26 -27.22 -6.34
N THR A 979 -0.30 -27.22 -7.67
CA THR A 979 0.71 -27.90 -8.49
C THR A 979 2.07 -27.24 -8.35
N ALA A 980 2.14 -25.91 -8.34
CA ALA A 980 3.38 -25.18 -8.11
C ALA A 980 3.94 -25.41 -6.70
N ASP A 981 3.08 -25.45 -5.66
CA ASP A 981 3.47 -25.78 -4.29
C ASP A 981 4.02 -27.21 -4.20
N LEU A 982 3.38 -28.17 -4.88
CA LEU A 982 3.88 -29.54 -5.00
C LEU A 982 5.24 -29.57 -5.72
N GLN A 983 5.38 -28.85 -6.84
CA GLN A 983 6.64 -28.79 -7.57
C GLN A 983 7.77 -28.20 -6.72
N TRP A 984 7.50 -27.12 -6.00
CA TRP A 984 8.46 -26.54 -5.06
C TRP A 984 8.88 -27.53 -3.98
N ARG A 985 7.92 -28.29 -3.41
CA ARG A 985 8.22 -29.35 -2.45
C ARG A 985 9.03 -30.49 -3.06
N ILE A 986 8.77 -30.87 -4.30
CA ILE A 986 9.56 -31.90 -5.00
C ILE A 986 11.00 -31.44 -5.13
N VAL A 987 11.24 -30.22 -5.62
CA VAL A 987 12.60 -29.67 -5.80
C VAL A 987 13.35 -29.58 -4.47
N HIS A 988 12.69 -29.12 -3.40
CA HIS A 988 13.26 -29.07 -2.05
C HIS A 988 13.32 -30.43 -1.34
N GLY A 989 12.79 -31.50 -1.93
CA GLY A 989 12.70 -32.82 -1.28
C GLY A 989 11.78 -32.87 -0.06
N ALA A 990 10.80 -31.97 0.02
CA ALA A 990 9.83 -31.81 1.11
C ALA A 990 8.55 -32.65 0.92
N ILE A 991 8.69 -33.91 0.47
CA ILE A 991 7.60 -34.88 0.27
C ILE A 991 7.73 -36.04 1.25
N ALA A 992 6.64 -36.39 1.94
CA ALA A 992 6.61 -37.46 2.94
C ALA A 992 6.50 -38.83 2.27
N THR A 993 7.63 -39.37 1.83
CA THR A 993 7.75 -40.74 1.30
C THR A 993 7.70 -41.77 2.43
N ASN A 994 7.38 -43.03 2.13
CA ASN A 994 7.28 -44.07 3.16
C ASN A 994 8.61 -44.29 3.89
N ARG A 995 9.76 -44.26 3.18
CA ARG A 995 11.09 -44.28 3.84
C ARG A 995 11.24 -43.19 4.90
N TYR A 996 10.78 -41.97 4.59
CA TYR A 996 10.86 -40.87 5.55
C TYR A 996 9.84 -41.04 6.70
N ARG A 997 8.64 -41.53 6.40
CA ARG A 997 7.60 -41.77 7.40
C ARG A 997 7.99 -42.90 8.37
N ALA A 998 8.58 -43.97 7.88
CA ALA A 998 9.11 -45.08 8.67
C ALA A 998 10.17 -44.63 9.68
N HIS A 999 10.99 -43.64 9.32
CA HIS A 999 11.95 -43.05 10.25
C HIS A 999 11.30 -42.29 11.42
N LEU A 1000 10.08 -41.76 11.22
CA LEU A 1000 9.31 -41.06 12.25
C LEU A 1000 8.39 -41.97 13.06
N ASP A 1001 8.02 -43.11 12.48
CA ASP A 1001 7.10 -44.10 13.01
C ASP A 1001 7.52 -45.48 12.48
N PRO A 1002 8.33 -46.23 13.25
CA PRO A 1002 8.92 -47.50 12.81
C PRO A 1002 7.91 -48.60 12.48
N GLU A 1003 6.64 -48.45 12.88
CA GLU A 1003 5.57 -49.41 12.53
C GLU A 1003 5.14 -49.29 11.05
N LEU A 1004 5.44 -48.16 10.40
CA LEU A 1004 5.24 -47.96 8.98
C LEU A 1004 6.41 -48.56 8.18
N GLY A 1005 6.13 -49.52 7.30
CA GLY A 1005 7.14 -50.07 6.38
C GLY A 1005 7.69 -49.02 5.39
N GLU A 1006 8.95 -49.17 5.01
CA GLU A 1006 9.63 -48.28 4.04
C GLU A 1006 9.23 -48.50 2.57
N GLY A 1007 8.53 -49.61 2.29
CA GLY A 1007 8.19 -50.06 0.95
C GLY A 1007 7.23 -49.14 0.20
N CYS A 1008 7.37 -49.12 -1.12
CA CYS A 1008 6.44 -48.47 -2.03
C CYS A 1008 5.09 -49.19 -2.04
N ILE A 1009 4.00 -48.44 -2.03
CA ILE A 1009 2.65 -49.04 -2.03
C ILE A 1009 2.25 -49.65 -3.39
N PHE A 1010 3.09 -49.48 -4.42
CA PHE A 1010 2.84 -49.93 -5.79
C PHE A 1010 3.78 -51.05 -6.26
N CYS A 1011 4.93 -51.23 -5.61
CA CYS A 1011 5.95 -52.22 -5.98
C CYS A 1011 6.81 -52.57 -4.76
N SER A 1012 7.67 -53.57 -4.87
CA SER A 1012 8.46 -54.10 -3.76
C SER A 1012 9.68 -53.26 -3.33
N GLU A 1013 9.98 -52.17 -4.04
CA GLU A 1013 11.12 -51.29 -3.77
C GLU A 1013 10.86 -50.31 -2.60
N VAL A 1014 11.94 -49.77 -2.02
CA VAL A 1014 11.87 -48.72 -0.98
C VAL A 1014 11.36 -47.40 -1.58
N GLU A 1015 10.37 -46.76 -0.94
CA GLU A 1015 9.82 -45.50 -1.43
C GLU A 1015 10.71 -44.31 -1.08
N THR A 1016 11.73 -44.05 -1.91
CA THR A 1016 12.47 -42.78 -1.91
C THR A 1016 11.79 -41.72 -2.77
N LEU A 1017 12.32 -40.49 -2.76
CA LEU A 1017 11.79 -39.40 -3.57
C LEU A 1017 12.03 -39.65 -5.08
N GLU A 1018 13.22 -40.13 -5.40
CA GLU A 1018 13.67 -40.53 -6.73
C GLU A 1018 12.84 -41.71 -7.24
N HIS A 1019 12.59 -42.69 -6.37
CA HIS A 1019 11.70 -43.79 -6.68
C HIS A 1019 10.28 -43.30 -7.01
N LEU A 1020 9.70 -42.48 -6.14
CA LEU A 1020 8.32 -42.02 -6.27
C LEU A 1020 8.05 -41.23 -7.56
N PHE A 1021 8.99 -40.38 -8.00
CA PHE A 1021 8.77 -39.50 -9.15
C PHE A 1021 9.53 -39.88 -10.42
N VAL A 1022 10.51 -40.78 -10.36
CA VAL A 1022 11.36 -41.14 -11.51
C VAL A 1022 11.52 -42.65 -11.72
N GLN A 1023 11.87 -43.42 -10.69
CA GLN A 1023 12.30 -44.83 -10.89
C GLN A 1023 11.19 -45.87 -10.77
N CYS A 1024 10.01 -45.53 -10.21
CA CYS A 1024 8.96 -46.52 -10.00
C CYS A 1024 8.47 -47.13 -11.33
N PRO A 1025 8.40 -48.47 -11.47
CA PRO A 1025 8.04 -49.14 -12.73
C PRO A 1025 6.70 -48.68 -13.35
N ARG A 1026 5.75 -48.26 -12.50
CA ARG A 1026 4.44 -47.75 -12.92
C ARG A 1026 4.49 -46.46 -13.75
N LEU A 1027 5.63 -45.77 -13.77
CA LEU A 1027 5.81 -44.49 -14.46
C LEU A 1027 6.30 -44.68 -15.91
N SER A 1028 6.66 -45.90 -16.33
CA SER A 1028 7.19 -46.21 -17.66
C SER A 1028 6.30 -45.66 -18.79
N ALA A 1029 5.01 -45.99 -18.78
CA ALA A 1029 4.04 -45.50 -19.77
C ALA A 1029 3.86 -43.98 -19.75
N LEU A 1030 3.99 -43.34 -18.58
CA LEU A 1030 3.96 -41.88 -18.46
C LEU A 1030 5.16 -41.24 -19.16
N PHE A 1031 6.37 -41.77 -18.93
CA PHE A 1031 7.58 -41.20 -19.53
C PHE A 1031 7.67 -41.42 -21.03
N VAL A 1032 7.14 -42.53 -21.56
CA VAL A 1032 6.98 -42.72 -23.01
C VAL A 1032 6.09 -41.62 -23.60
N LEU A 1033 4.96 -41.33 -22.95
CA LEU A 1033 4.04 -40.28 -23.38
C LEU A 1033 4.66 -38.87 -23.29
N LEU A 1034 5.34 -38.56 -22.19
CA LEU A 1034 6.03 -37.27 -22.02
C LEU A 1034 7.16 -37.07 -23.03
N LYS A 1035 7.94 -38.12 -23.34
CA LYS A 1035 8.98 -38.08 -24.38
C LYS A 1035 8.40 -37.70 -25.74
N SER A 1036 7.29 -38.33 -26.12
CA SER A 1036 6.57 -38.02 -27.37
C SER A 1036 6.09 -36.57 -27.41
N TRP A 1037 5.47 -36.06 -26.33
CA TRP A 1037 5.02 -34.67 -26.29
C TRP A 1037 6.17 -33.65 -26.28
N PHE A 1038 7.27 -33.93 -25.59
CA PHE A 1038 8.43 -33.04 -25.56
C PHE A 1038 9.07 -32.95 -26.95
N GLN A 1039 9.25 -34.09 -27.62
CA GLN A 1039 9.75 -34.14 -29.00
C GLN A 1039 8.82 -33.38 -29.96
N GLY A 1040 7.50 -33.53 -29.83
CA GLY A 1040 6.50 -32.78 -30.62
C GLY A 1040 6.53 -31.26 -30.38
N LEU A 1041 7.11 -30.81 -29.26
CA LEU A 1041 7.32 -29.39 -28.94
C LEU A 1041 8.74 -28.90 -29.27
N GLY A 1042 9.59 -29.74 -29.85
CA GLY A 1042 10.96 -29.41 -30.25
C GLY A 1042 11.96 -29.34 -29.09
N GLU A 1043 11.73 -30.08 -28.00
CA GLU A 1043 12.64 -30.20 -26.86
C GLU A 1043 12.92 -31.67 -26.52
N GLU A 1044 14.16 -31.97 -26.12
CA GLU A 1044 14.52 -33.33 -25.70
C GLU A 1044 14.11 -33.57 -24.23
N PHE A 1045 13.43 -34.67 -23.96
CA PHE A 1045 13.06 -35.03 -22.60
C PHE A 1045 14.28 -35.43 -21.79
N SER A 1046 14.48 -34.78 -20.66
CA SER A 1046 15.43 -35.19 -19.61
C SER A 1046 14.78 -35.14 -18.25
N PHE A 1047 15.27 -35.95 -17.30
CA PHE A 1047 14.79 -35.89 -15.92
C PHE A 1047 15.14 -34.55 -15.24
N ILE A 1048 16.21 -33.87 -15.67
CA ILE A 1048 16.53 -32.50 -15.26
C ILE A 1048 15.41 -31.55 -15.65
N LEU A 1049 14.98 -31.61 -16.93
CA LEU A 1049 13.89 -30.78 -17.44
C LEU A 1049 12.56 -31.12 -16.79
N PHE A 1050 12.29 -32.40 -16.52
CA PHE A 1050 11.09 -32.83 -15.80
C PHE A 1050 11.07 -32.29 -14.37
N ILE A 1051 12.15 -32.43 -13.60
CA ILE A 1051 12.18 -32.05 -12.18
C ILE A 1051 12.25 -30.53 -11.99
N PHE A 1052 13.18 -29.84 -12.65
CA PHE A 1052 13.44 -28.40 -12.43
C PHE A 1052 12.70 -27.48 -13.39
N GLY A 1053 12.17 -28.01 -14.49
CA GLY A 1053 11.58 -27.21 -15.56
C GLY A 1053 12.61 -26.51 -16.45
N PRO A 1054 12.20 -25.97 -17.61
CA PRO A 1054 13.09 -25.28 -18.52
C PRO A 1054 13.62 -23.97 -17.92
N LYS A 1055 14.89 -23.67 -18.22
CA LYS A 1055 15.45 -22.34 -17.99
C LYS A 1055 14.64 -21.31 -18.77
N TYR A 1056 14.40 -20.14 -18.18
CA TYR A 1056 13.59 -19.12 -18.83
C TYR A 1056 14.26 -18.63 -20.13
N SER A 1057 13.51 -18.65 -21.24
CA SER A 1057 13.91 -18.05 -22.51
C SER A 1057 12.75 -17.22 -23.04
N ALA A 1058 13.01 -15.95 -23.39
CA ALA A 1058 12.00 -15.09 -24.01
C ALA A 1058 11.59 -15.61 -25.40
N LYS A 1059 12.55 -16.16 -26.16
CA LYS A 1059 12.33 -16.70 -27.52
C LYS A 1059 11.44 -17.94 -27.54
N LYS A 1060 11.54 -18.82 -26.54
CA LYS A 1060 10.75 -20.07 -26.42
C LYS A 1060 9.67 -20.01 -25.33
N LYS A 1061 9.12 -18.82 -25.04
CA LYS A 1061 8.18 -18.61 -23.92
C LYS A 1061 6.96 -19.55 -23.96
N GLY A 1062 6.33 -19.73 -25.11
CA GLY A 1062 5.15 -20.60 -25.28
C GLY A 1062 5.46 -22.07 -24.99
N VAL A 1063 6.50 -22.61 -25.64
CA VAL A 1063 6.99 -23.98 -25.44
C VAL A 1063 7.36 -24.24 -23.98
N HIS A 1064 8.19 -23.39 -23.37
CA HIS A 1064 8.63 -23.58 -21.99
C HIS A 1064 7.47 -23.51 -20.98
N THR A 1065 6.44 -22.73 -21.29
CA THR A 1065 5.23 -22.63 -20.49
C THR A 1065 4.43 -23.93 -20.53
N LEU A 1066 4.27 -24.51 -21.71
CA LEU A 1066 3.56 -25.77 -21.92
C LEU A 1066 4.31 -26.96 -21.30
N LEU A 1067 5.64 -27.00 -21.40
CA LEU A 1067 6.47 -28.05 -20.77
C LEU A 1067 6.38 -28.01 -19.24
N ASN A 1068 6.35 -26.82 -18.64
CA ASN A 1068 6.12 -26.67 -17.19
C ASN A 1068 4.72 -27.13 -16.79
N PHE A 1069 3.72 -26.84 -17.62
CA PHE A 1069 2.35 -27.30 -17.40
C PHE A 1069 2.24 -28.83 -17.46
N LEU A 1070 2.80 -29.46 -18.50
CA LEU A 1070 2.84 -30.91 -18.67
C LEU A 1070 3.57 -31.58 -17.51
N SER A 1071 4.78 -31.11 -17.18
CA SER A 1071 5.58 -31.66 -16.07
C SER A 1071 4.87 -31.50 -14.74
N GLY A 1072 4.22 -30.36 -14.50
CA GLY A 1072 3.44 -30.11 -13.31
C GLY A 1072 2.22 -31.02 -13.19
N ALA A 1073 1.44 -31.16 -14.26
CA ALA A 1073 0.27 -32.04 -14.30
C ALA A 1073 0.65 -33.51 -14.10
N ALA A 1074 1.76 -33.96 -14.72
CA ALA A 1074 2.30 -35.31 -14.54
C ALA A 1074 2.69 -35.57 -13.07
N LYS A 1075 3.47 -34.68 -12.44
CA LYS A 1075 3.83 -34.79 -11.02
C LYS A 1075 2.59 -34.79 -10.11
N MET A 1076 1.58 -33.97 -10.43
CA MET A 1076 0.32 -33.94 -9.70
C MET A 1076 -0.45 -35.26 -9.85
N ALA A 1077 -0.50 -35.86 -11.04
CA ALA A 1077 -1.12 -37.16 -11.27
C ALA A 1077 -0.41 -38.28 -10.48
N ILE A 1078 0.93 -38.26 -10.42
CA ILE A 1078 1.73 -39.18 -9.59
C ILE A 1078 1.31 -39.04 -8.12
N TRP A 1079 1.27 -37.80 -7.61
CA TRP A 1079 0.91 -37.53 -6.23
C TRP A 1079 -0.54 -37.90 -5.89
N LEU A 1080 -1.50 -37.55 -6.74
CA LEU A 1080 -2.93 -37.85 -6.55
C LEU A 1080 -3.18 -39.35 -6.54
N THR A 1081 -2.62 -40.10 -7.49
CA THR A 1081 -2.83 -41.55 -7.52
C THR A 1081 -2.19 -42.26 -6.33
N ARG A 1082 -1.03 -41.79 -5.84
CA ARG A 1082 -0.47 -42.26 -4.57
C ARG A 1082 -1.40 -41.96 -3.40
N ARG A 1083 -1.87 -40.71 -3.28
CA ARG A 1083 -2.76 -40.30 -2.19
C ARG A 1083 -4.07 -41.10 -2.21
N ASN A 1084 -4.66 -41.29 -3.38
CA ASN A 1084 -5.89 -42.06 -3.58
C ASN A 1084 -5.72 -43.52 -3.13
N ARG A 1085 -4.58 -44.14 -3.44
CA ARG A 1085 -4.27 -45.50 -2.97
C ARG A 1085 -4.08 -45.59 -1.45
N VAL A 1086 -3.43 -44.59 -0.84
CA VAL A 1086 -3.27 -44.53 0.63
C VAL A 1086 -4.62 -44.31 1.34
N GLN A 1087 -5.51 -43.51 0.75
CA GLN A 1087 -6.80 -43.17 1.35
C GLN A 1087 -7.93 -44.15 0.99
N GLY A 1088 -7.71 -45.06 0.04
CA GLY A 1088 -8.75 -45.95 -0.49
C GLY A 1088 -9.83 -45.24 -1.31
N VAL A 1089 -9.58 -44.02 -1.78
CA VAL A 1089 -10.60 -43.16 -2.44
C VAL A 1089 -10.09 -42.63 -3.78
N GLY A 1090 -10.85 -42.84 -4.85
CA GLY A 1090 -10.58 -42.28 -6.18
C GLY A 1090 -9.69 -43.15 -7.08
N SER A 1091 -9.47 -42.69 -8.31
CA SER A 1091 -8.70 -43.46 -9.32
C SER A 1091 -7.21 -43.56 -8.97
N VAL A 1092 -6.66 -44.76 -9.11
CA VAL A 1092 -5.23 -45.06 -8.96
C VAL A 1092 -4.49 -45.15 -10.30
N ALA A 1093 -5.22 -45.09 -11.42
CA ALA A 1093 -4.65 -45.17 -12.76
C ALA A 1093 -4.03 -43.82 -13.18
N LEU A 1094 -2.74 -43.83 -13.55
CA LEU A 1094 -1.95 -42.62 -13.75
C LEU A 1094 -2.34 -41.83 -15.01
N LEU A 1095 -2.41 -42.48 -16.16
CA LEU A 1095 -2.70 -41.83 -17.45
C LEU A 1095 -4.12 -41.23 -17.52
N PRO A 1096 -5.18 -41.91 -17.03
CA PRO A 1096 -6.52 -41.31 -16.98
C PRO A 1096 -6.58 -40.04 -16.13
N VAL A 1097 -5.91 -40.04 -14.96
CA VAL A 1097 -5.85 -38.85 -14.08
C VAL A 1097 -5.09 -37.71 -14.78
N LEU A 1098 -3.95 -37.99 -15.41
CA LEU A 1098 -3.20 -36.98 -16.15
C LEU A 1098 -4.01 -36.39 -17.30
N ARG A 1099 -4.60 -37.23 -18.17
CA ARG A 1099 -5.44 -36.78 -19.28
C ARG A 1099 -6.62 -35.95 -18.78
N GLY A 1100 -7.25 -36.35 -17.68
CA GLY A 1100 -8.32 -35.60 -17.03
C GLY A 1100 -7.87 -34.19 -16.60
N LEU A 1101 -6.74 -34.07 -15.91
CA LEU A 1101 -6.17 -32.79 -15.48
C LEU A 1101 -5.85 -31.87 -16.68
N LEU A 1102 -5.23 -32.42 -17.73
CA LEU A 1102 -4.86 -31.66 -18.93
C LEU A 1102 -6.10 -31.19 -19.70
N ARG A 1103 -7.06 -32.09 -19.96
CA ARG A 1103 -8.31 -31.75 -20.68
C ARG A 1103 -9.13 -30.72 -19.94
N ALA A 1104 -9.32 -30.87 -18.63
CA ALA A 1104 -10.05 -29.91 -17.82
C ALA A 1104 -9.41 -28.52 -17.89
N ARG A 1105 -8.08 -28.45 -17.75
CA ARG A 1105 -7.37 -27.18 -17.72
C ARG A 1105 -7.32 -26.49 -19.09
N LEU A 1106 -7.04 -27.22 -20.16
CA LEU A 1106 -7.02 -26.65 -21.51
C LEU A 1106 -8.38 -26.14 -21.94
N ARG A 1107 -9.46 -26.83 -21.55
CA ARG A 1107 -10.83 -26.33 -21.74
C ARG A 1107 -11.05 -25.04 -20.98
N VAL A 1108 -10.67 -24.97 -19.69
CA VAL A 1108 -10.84 -23.75 -18.89
C VAL A 1108 -10.05 -22.57 -19.47
N GLU A 1109 -8.79 -22.77 -19.84
CA GLU A 1109 -7.95 -21.73 -20.45
C GLU A 1109 -8.52 -21.32 -21.81
N TYR A 1110 -8.83 -22.25 -22.70
CA TYR A 1110 -9.47 -21.96 -23.98
C TYR A 1110 -10.79 -21.20 -23.81
N THR A 1111 -11.68 -21.64 -22.92
CA THR A 1111 -12.94 -20.93 -22.64
C THR A 1111 -12.67 -19.53 -22.12
N CYS A 1112 -11.65 -19.33 -21.26
CA CYS A 1112 -11.26 -17.98 -20.84
C CYS A 1112 -10.79 -17.13 -22.02
N TYR A 1113 -9.89 -17.63 -22.85
CA TYR A 1113 -9.36 -16.87 -24.00
C TYR A 1113 -10.40 -16.65 -25.10
N HIS A 1114 -11.31 -17.60 -25.31
CA HIS A 1114 -12.44 -17.51 -26.23
C HIS A 1114 -13.46 -16.48 -25.74
N LEU A 1115 -13.77 -16.44 -24.44
CA LEU A 1115 -14.62 -15.40 -23.86
C LEU A 1115 -13.97 -14.00 -23.90
N MET A 1116 -12.64 -13.94 -23.99
CA MET A 1116 -11.86 -12.72 -24.16
C MET A 1116 -11.61 -12.34 -25.63
N ASP A 1117 -12.19 -13.08 -26.59
CA ASP A 1117 -11.94 -12.94 -28.04
C ASP A 1117 -10.45 -12.89 -28.42
N ASN A 1118 -9.62 -13.58 -27.62
CA ASN A 1118 -8.17 -13.61 -27.75
C ASN A 1118 -7.68 -15.05 -27.97
N ILE A 1119 -8.31 -15.71 -28.93
CA ILE A 1119 -7.99 -17.09 -29.32
C ILE A 1119 -6.56 -17.17 -29.90
N GLN A 1120 -6.07 -16.11 -30.54
CA GLN A 1120 -4.68 -16.05 -31.01
C GLN A 1120 -3.67 -16.21 -29.87
N ALA A 1121 -3.87 -15.55 -28.72
CA ALA A 1121 -2.98 -15.74 -27.56
C ALA A 1121 -3.07 -17.17 -27.00
N PHE A 1122 -4.26 -17.79 -27.00
CA PHE A 1122 -4.40 -19.20 -26.66
C PHE A 1122 -3.66 -20.09 -27.66
N SER A 1123 -3.75 -19.84 -28.96
CA SER A 1123 -3.04 -20.61 -29.98
C SER A 1123 -1.51 -20.50 -29.81
N HIS A 1124 -1.00 -19.32 -29.44
CA HIS A 1124 0.42 -19.11 -29.14
C HIS A 1124 0.91 -19.72 -27.81
N MET A 1125 0.01 -20.11 -26.89
CA MET A 1125 0.40 -20.65 -25.57
C MET A 1125 -0.04 -22.10 -25.32
N GLY A 1126 -1.26 -22.46 -25.70
CA GLY A 1126 -1.90 -23.75 -25.45
C GLY A 1126 -1.86 -24.71 -26.66
N ALA A 1127 -1.93 -24.19 -27.89
CA ALA A 1127 -1.94 -24.99 -29.13
C ALA A 1127 -0.60 -25.01 -29.90
N VAL A 1128 0.51 -24.77 -29.19
CA VAL A 1128 1.84 -24.68 -29.79
C VAL A 1128 2.19 -26.00 -30.49
N GLY A 1129 2.44 -25.92 -31.81
CA GLY A 1129 2.78 -27.08 -32.64
C GLY A 1129 1.68 -28.12 -32.81
N GLY A 1130 0.43 -27.83 -32.41
CA GLY A 1130 -0.69 -28.78 -32.51
C GLY A 1130 -0.56 -30.05 -31.66
N CYS A 1131 0.43 -30.12 -30.76
CA CYS A 1131 0.82 -31.36 -30.08
C CYS A 1131 -0.20 -31.83 -29.02
N LEU A 1132 -0.81 -30.91 -28.26
CA LEU A 1132 -1.82 -31.23 -27.23
C LEU A 1132 -3.24 -30.86 -27.66
N CYS A 1133 -3.38 -29.77 -28.40
CA CYS A 1133 -4.65 -29.30 -28.91
C CYS A 1133 -4.44 -28.42 -30.13
N SER A 1134 -5.46 -28.32 -30.98
CA SER A 1134 -5.53 -27.38 -32.09
C SER A 1134 -6.84 -26.62 -32.04
N VAL A 1135 -6.84 -25.37 -32.49
CA VAL A 1135 -8.06 -24.60 -32.70
C VAL A 1135 -8.38 -24.64 -34.19
N GLY A 1136 -9.58 -25.11 -34.56
CA GLY A 1136 -10.03 -25.17 -35.96
C GLY A 1136 -10.30 -23.79 -36.53
N GLY A 1137 -10.44 -23.69 -37.87
CA GLY A 1137 -10.80 -22.42 -38.55
C GLY A 1137 -12.21 -21.91 -38.23
N ASP A 1138 -13.04 -22.79 -37.67
CA ASP A 1138 -14.36 -22.54 -37.07
C ASP A 1138 -14.29 -22.01 -35.62
N GLY A 1139 -13.09 -21.92 -35.06
CA GLY A 1139 -12.86 -21.51 -33.68
C GLY A 1139 -12.94 -22.63 -32.66
N GLU A 1140 -13.28 -23.89 -33.02
CA GLU A 1140 -13.47 -24.98 -32.06
C GLU A 1140 -12.15 -25.56 -31.51
N LEU A 1141 -12.12 -25.85 -30.20
CA LEU A 1141 -11.00 -26.54 -29.54
C LEU A 1141 -11.03 -28.05 -29.77
N ARG A 1142 -10.04 -28.59 -30.48
CA ARG A 1142 -9.80 -30.03 -30.61
C ARG A 1142 -8.65 -30.45 -29.70
N LEU A 1143 -8.88 -31.44 -28.83
CA LEU A 1143 -7.90 -31.97 -27.88
C LEU A 1143 -7.32 -33.30 -28.41
N HIS A 1144 -5.99 -33.40 -28.52
CA HIS A 1144 -5.27 -34.55 -29.09
C HIS A 1144 -4.66 -35.47 -28.00
N ILE A 1145 -5.22 -35.45 -26.78
CA ILE A 1145 -4.60 -35.94 -25.51
C ILE A 1145 -5.19 -37.25 -25.01
#